data_AF-A0A101MT07-F1
#
_entry.id   AF-A0A101MT07-F1
#
_cell.length_a   1.000
_cell.length_b   1.000
_cell.length_c   1.000
_cell.angle_alpha   90.00
_cell.angle_beta   90.00
_cell.angle_gamma   90.00
#
_symmetry.space_group_name_H-M   'P 1'
#
loop_
_entity.id
_entity.type
_entity.pdbx_description
1 polymer ?
#
loop_
_entity_poly.entity_id
_entity_poly.type
_entity_poly.pdbx_seq_one_letter_code
_entity_poly.pdbx_strand_id
1 'polypeptide(L)'
;MAEQILRMDEVQQRLPPPVPSTDLETQVANSDDLPLLVVLDDDPTGTQTCHGINVLTVWDEDILTREFQQCNRGFFILTNSRALPTPEARELIREICTAVKHAAVRTQRSFEVVLRGDSTLRGHFPDEPEVAEDVIGAVDGWVLAPFFRQGGRLTIDDIHYVADPEENLIPAGQTPFAKDATFGYANSNLRKYVVEKSGGSIAEDRVHSISLEDIRIGGPEAVSRKLLSLGKRSVIVVNAVVDTDMEIFVLGLLAGECIFLIQREILTWTAKSHGRTYLYRTGAAFVSTRLGIAQIPPLIPESLGLSTHASQPGGLILAGSYVPKTTEQLQSLIDGRGPSLEVIVLKADDLLKSPEDADQAALDAADKAGQSILNGRDVLVMTSRDLITGNDGVSSLKIGSTVAAVLVLLLRLLVPRPRYIIAKGGITSSDAACKGLRMRRAQILGQAASGVPLWRCNEPTSKFSGIPYVVFPGNVGEVSTLRDLVASWAKEAIPRMEYQRLGTSSLKVSRVILGCMAFGNPSWEGSPWVLPEEEALPLLKKAYDCGINTWDTANTYSNGLSEVVVGKALREFSIPRKKVIILTKLYYPVMEITSNARPNPAVNDGTLVNQMGLSRKHIFEAIDASLKRLETTYIDVLQLHRVDETVSSNSEEVMKALHDLVQAGKVHYLGASSMHCWQLARLHYTAKMNGWTGFTSMQNLYNLVYREEERDVNPFCDVEGIGLIPWSPLARGLLARPSNVQTERSKRDAKTAKWFAGDQNEKIIGRVQQIAESKGCSMSAVAMAWLLHKGTCPIVGLNSLERIEAATEAFGIHLAKEEVQLLEEPYQALAVQAI
;
A
#
# COMPACT_ATOMS: atom_id res chain seq x y z
N MET A 1 41.75 27.70 1.72
CA MET A 1 42.46 26.41 1.52
C MET A 1 42.56 26.08 0.03
N ALA A 2 43.49 25.23 -0.40
CA ALA A 2 43.47 24.67 -1.75
C ALA A 2 42.24 23.75 -1.91
N GLU A 3 41.67 23.62 -3.12
CA GLU A 3 40.56 22.70 -3.40
C GLU A 3 41.01 21.24 -3.29
N GLN A 4 41.15 20.75 -2.05
CA GLN A 4 41.60 19.40 -1.72
C GLN A 4 40.41 18.56 -1.25
N ILE A 5 40.49 17.25 -1.49
CA ILE A 5 39.56 16.29 -0.86
C ILE A 5 39.87 16.25 0.63
N LEU A 6 38.84 16.41 1.47
CA LEU A 6 38.96 16.41 2.92
C LEU A 6 38.19 15.24 3.52
N ARG A 7 38.57 14.78 4.71
CA ARG A 7 37.79 13.78 5.47
C ARG A 7 36.92 14.49 6.51
N MET A 8 35.64 14.14 6.59
CA MET A 8 34.68 14.81 7.49
C MET A 8 35.18 14.92 8.93
N ASP A 9 35.67 13.82 9.52
CA ASP A 9 36.16 13.77 10.90
C ASP A 9 37.33 14.74 11.16
N GLU A 10 38.25 14.85 10.21
CA GLU A 10 39.41 15.74 10.32
C GLU A 10 39.02 17.21 10.24
N VAL A 11 37.99 17.51 9.44
CA VAL A 11 37.44 18.86 9.31
C VAL A 11 36.68 19.26 10.57
N GLN A 12 35.86 18.36 11.13
CA GLN A 12 35.09 18.64 12.36
C GLN A 12 35.98 19.04 13.54
N GLN A 13 37.20 18.49 13.63
CA GLN A 13 38.16 18.84 14.68
C GLN A 13 38.79 20.24 14.52
N ARG A 14 38.76 20.81 13.31
CA ARG A 14 39.37 22.11 13.00
C ARG A 14 38.37 23.28 13.05
N LEU A 15 37.08 22.98 12.90
CA LEU A 15 36.02 23.98 12.90
C LEU A 15 35.58 24.33 14.33
N PRO A 16 35.09 25.56 14.58
CA PRO A 16 34.41 25.88 15.83
C PRO A 16 33.27 24.87 16.10
N PRO A 17 33.02 24.43 17.35
CA PRO A 17 31.98 23.44 17.62
C PRO A 17 30.58 23.98 17.26
N PRO A 18 29.68 23.16 16.72
CA PRO A 18 28.30 23.57 16.47
C PRO A 18 27.56 23.99 17.74
N VAL A 19 26.67 24.98 17.61
CA VAL A 19 25.76 25.37 18.69
C VAL A 19 24.56 24.40 18.71
N PRO A 20 24.09 23.96 19.89
CA PRO A 20 22.87 23.15 19.99
C PRO A 20 21.61 23.90 19.51
N SER A 21 20.69 23.18 18.88
CA SER A 21 19.45 23.74 18.29
C SER A 21 18.37 24.17 19.32
N THR A 22 18.58 23.88 20.61
CA THR A 22 17.54 24.03 21.64
C THR A 22 17.07 25.50 21.71
N ASP A 23 15.82 25.76 21.32
CA ASP A 23 15.14 27.06 21.22
C ASP A 23 15.28 27.83 19.88
N LEU A 24 16.28 27.54 19.04
CA LEU A 24 16.52 28.30 17.80
C LEU A 24 15.38 28.13 16.78
N GLU A 25 14.87 26.90 16.61
CA GLU A 25 13.74 26.61 15.71
C GLU A 25 12.44 27.31 16.14
N THR A 26 12.21 27.39 17.46
CA THR A 26 11.00 28.02 18.02
C THR A 26 11.04 29.54 17.85
N GLN A 27 12.22 30.14 17.96
CA GLN A 27 12.41 31.57 17.70
C GLN A 27 12.13 31.94 16.24
N VAL A 28 12.56 31.12 15.27
CA VAL A 28 12.21 31.33 13.86
C VAL A 28 10.70 31.17 13.64
N ALA A 29 10.06 30.24 14.36
CA ALA A 29 8.63 30.03 14.25
C ALA A 29 7.77 31.18 14.80
N ASN A 30 8.16 31.81 15.91
CA ASN A 30 7.30 32.78 16.61
C ASN A 30 7.36 34.23 16.07
N SER A 31 7.91 34.45 14.87
CA SER A 31 8.03 35.79 14.28
C SER A 31 6.76 36.17 13.50
N ASP A 32 5.85 36.92 14.12
CA ASP A 32 4.46 37.15 13.64
C ASP A 32 4.27 38.19 12.51
N ASP A 33 5.33 38.78 11.95
CA ASP A 33 5.24 39.84 10.93
C ASP A 33 6.18 39.63 9.70
N LEU A 34 6.53 38.38 9.39
CA LEU A 34 7.46 38.09 8.29
C LEU A 34 6.78 38.12 6.91
N PRO A 35 7.49 38.58 5.85
CA PRO A 35 7.03 38.42 4.47
C PRO A 35 6.75 36.96 4.13
N LEU A 36 5.77 36.74 3.26
CA LEU A 36 5.46 35.41 2.75
C LEU A 36 6.62 34.90 1.89
N LEU A 37 7.14 33.70 2.19
CA LEU A 37 8.21 33.10 1.42
C LEU A 37 7.66 32.37 0.19
N VAL A 38 7.92 32.91 -1.00
CA VAL A 38 7.53 32.28 -2.27
C VAL A 38 8.76 31.56 -2.84
N VAL A 39 8.71 30.23 -2.82
CA VAL A 39 9.83 29.38 -3.20
C VAL A 39 9.65 28.90 -4.63
N LEU A 40 10.46 29.38 -5.56
CA LEU A 40 10.52 28.90 -6.93
C LEU A 40 11.52 27.75 -7.00
N ASP A 41 11.02 26.53 -7.21
CA ASP A 41 11.82 25.30 -7.19
C ASP A 41 12.15 24.84 -8.62
N ASP A 42 13.44 24.84 -8.96
CA ASP A 42 13.94 24.48 -10.31
C ASP A 42 13.86 22.97 -10.61
N ASP A 43 13.54 22.14 -9.61
CA ASP A 43 13.39 20.69 -9.70
C ASP A 43 12.36 20.19 -8.65
N PRO A 44 11.38 19.34 -8.99
CA PRO A 44 10.35 18.85 -8.04
C PRO A 44 10.89 18.15 -6.78
N THR A 45 12.15 17.75 -6.79
CA THR A 45 12.80 17.11 -5.65
C THR A 45 13.19 18.08 -4.53
N GLY A 46 12.98 19.40 -4.65
CA GLY A 46 13.45 20.37 -3.65
C GLY A 46 12.66 20.51 -2.37
N THR A 47 11.52 19.84 -2.27
CA THR A 47 10.61 19.88 -1.13
C THR A 47 11.04 18.99 0.06
N GLN A 48 12.27 18.48 0.02
CA GLN A 48 12.80 17.41 0.88
C GLN A 48 12.71 17.66 2.38
N THR A 49 13.00 18.87 2.82
CA THR A 49 13.14 19.21 4.24
C THR A 49 11.88 19.80 4.84
N CYS A 50 10.81 19.92 4.04
CA CYS A 50 9.60 20.65 4.41
C CYS A 50 8.40 19.72 4.69
N HIS A 51 7.43 20.22 5.46
CA HIS A 51 6.11 19.61 5.67
C HIS A 51 5.09 20.68 6.06
N GLY A 52 3.80 20.37 5.93
CA GLY A 52 2.70 21.26 6.31
C GLY A 52 2.47 22.44 5.36
N ILE A 53 3.25 22.57 4.30
CA ILE A 53 3.20 23.66 3.33
C ILE A 53 2.77 23.17 1.93
N ASN A 54 2.29 24.10 1.10
CA ASN A 54 1.77 23.78 -0.22
C ASN A 54 2.83 23.88 -1.32
N VAL A 55 2.65 23.07 -2.36
CA VAL A 55 3.35 23.11 -3.64
C VAL A 55 2.33 23.36 -4.72
N LEU A 56 2.57 24.39 -5.52
CA LEU A 56 1.78 24.76 -6.68
C LEU A 56 2.50 24.31 -7.94
N THR A 57 1.76 23.72 -8.87
CA THR A 57 2.26 23.33 -10.19
C THR A 57 1.75 24.27 -11.29
N VAL A 58 0.91 25.23 -10.89
CA VAL A 58 0.31 26.28 -11.71
C VAL A 58 0.33 27.58 -10.92
N TRP A 59 0.33 28.71 -11.63
CA TRP A 59 0.47 30.05 -11.04
C TRP A 59 -0.57 31.03 -11.61
N ASP A 60 -1.78 30.52 -11.87
CA ASP A 60 -2.90 31.39 -12.23
C ASP A 60 -3.32 32.30 -11.06
N GLU A 61 -3.92 33.43 -11.42
CA GLU A 61 -4.23 34.52 -10.48
C GLU A 61 -5.11 34.05 -9.31
N ASP A 62 -6.09 33.18 -9.57
CA ASP A 62 -7.01 32.67 -8.55
C ASP A 62 -6.29 31.82 -7.50
N ILE A 63 -5.46 30.87 -7.94
CA ILE A 63 -4.69 30.01 -7.02
C ILE A 63 -3.68 30.82 -6.22
N LEU A 64 -2.94 31.73 -6.86
CA LEU A 64 -1.97 32.57 -6.16
C LEU A 64 -2.66 33.49 -5.15
N THR A 65 -3.74 34.16 -5.53
CA THR A 65 -4.51 35.02 -4.62
C THR A 65 -5.00 34.23 -3.41
N ARG A 66 -5.52 33.02 -3.63
CA ARG A 66 -5.96 32.12 -2.56
C ARG A 66 -4.81 31.71 -1.64
N GLU A 67 -3.65 31.35 -2.18
CA GLU A 67 -2.49 30.98 -1.36
C GLU A 67 -1.95 32.15 -0.56
N PHE A 68 -1.89 33.34 -1.15
CA PHE A 68 -1.55 34.57 -0.43
C PHE A 68 -2.56 34.87 0.68
N GLN A 69 -3.84 34.52 0.54
CA GLN A 69 -4.83 34.71 1.62
C GLN A 69 -4.76 33.64 2.72
N GLN A 70 -4.49 32.38 2.36
CA GLN A 70 -4.64 31.23 3.25
C GLN A 70 -3.33 30.74 3.87
N CYS A 71 -2.20 30.95 3.20
CA CYS A 71 -0.92 30.47 3.67
C CYS A 71 -0.40 31.35 4.80
N ASN A 72 0.14 30.74 5.86
CA ASN A 72 0.71 31.49 6.97
C ASN A 72 2.10 32.05 6.60
N ARG A 73 3.03 31.18 6.20
CA ARG A 73 4.47 31.52 6.07
C ARG A 73 5.07 31.46 4.68
N GLY A 74 4.62 30.54 3.82
CA GLY A 74 5.17 30.41 2.48
C GLY A 74 4.73 29.16 1.75
N PHE A 75 4.98 29.12 0.45
CA PHE A 75 4.60 28.01 -0.41
C PHE A 75 5.59 27.86 -1.56
N PHE A 76 5.59 26.68 -2.17
CA PHE A 76 6.42 26.35 -3.32
C PHE A 76 5.65 26.57 -4.62
N ILE A 77 6.33 27.04 -5.65
CA ILE A 77 5.92 26.98 -7.04
C ILE A 77 6.94 26.11 -7.76
N LEU A 78 6.48 24.99 -8.29
CA LEU A 78 7.31 24.09 -9.08
C LEU A 78 7.51 24.67 -10.48
N THR A 79 8.70 25.17 -10.77
CA THR A 79 9.02 25.76 -12.08
C THR A 79 9.55 24.70 -13.04
N ASN A 80 10.32 23.73 -12.52
CA ASN A 80 11.08 22.78 -13.33
C ASN A 80 11.94 23.48 -14.42
N SER A 81 12.41 24.70 -14.13
CA SER A 81 13.17 25.57 -15.06
C SER A 81 14.48 24.95 -15.54
N ARG A 82 15.07 24.02 -14.76
CA ARG A 82 16.30 23.30 -15.14
C ARG A 82 16.11 22.40 -16.38
N ALA A 83 14.87 22.02 -16.70
CA ALA A 83 14.56 21.27 -17.91
C ALA A 83 14.42 22.15 -19.17
N LEU A 84 14.51 23.48 -19.01
CA LEU A 84 14.35 24.46 -20.08
C LEU A 84 15.72 25.07 -20.46
N PRO A 85 15.90 25.48 -21.73
CA PRO A 85 17.02 26.35 -22.09
C PRO A 85 16.87 27.74 -21.44
N THR A 86 17.98 28.49 -21.38
CA THR A 86 18.06 29.75 -20.61
C THR A 86 17.04 30.81 -21.02
N PRO A 87 16.79 31.11 -22.31
CA PRO A 87 15.78 32.10 -22.70
C PRO A 87 14.38 31.75 -22.18
N GLU A 88 13.96 30.49 -22.31
CA GLU A 88 12.67 29.99 -21.86
C GLU A 88 12.57 29.97 -20.33
N ALA A 89 13.66 29.61 -19.63
CA ALA A 89 13.72 29.69 -18.17
C ALA A 89 13.59 31.13 -17.67
N ARG A 90 14.23 32.11 -18.33
CA ARG A 90 14.10 33.53 -18.01
C ARG A 90 12.67 34.02 -18.19
N GLU A 91 12.02 33.68 -19.29
CA GLU A 91 10.62 34.07 -19.51
C GLU A 91 9.68 33.41 -18.49
N LEU A 92 9.91 32.14 -18.13
CA LEU A 92 9.14 31.46 -17.09
C LEU A 92 9.25 32.14 -15.72
N ILE A 93 10.47 32.47 -15.28
CA ILE A 93 10.67 33.19 -14.01
C ILE A 93 10.03 34.58 -14.05
N ARG A 94 10.14 35.29 -15.18
CA ARG A 94 9.49 36.58 -15.37
C ARG A 94 7.98 36.49 -15.23
N GLU A 95 7.36 35.50 -15.87
CA GLU A 95 5.93 35.22 -15.81
C GLU A 95 5.49 34.95 -14.37
N ILE A 96 6.15 34.02 -13.69
CA ILE A 96 5.81 33.63 -12.31
C ILE A 96 6.00 34.80 -11.36
N CYS A 97 7.13 35.50 -11.39
CA CYS A 97 7.37 36.66 -10.53
C CYS A 97 6.34 37.78 -10.78
N THR A 98 5.89 37.98 -12.02
CA THR A 98 4.85 38.96 -12.35
C THR A 98 3.52 38.55 -11.73
N ALA A 99 3.12 37.29 -11.87
CA ALA A 99 1.89 36.75 -11.30
C ALA A 99 1.90 36.82 -9.76
N VAL A 100 3.02 36.46 -9.14
CA VAL A 100 3.24 36.55 -7.68
C VAL A 100 3.12 38.00 -7.20
N LYS A 101 3.75 38.95 -7.92
CA LYS A 101 3.67 40.38 -7.61
C LYS A 101 2.23 40.89 -7.68
N HIS A 102 1.46 40.48 -8.69
CA HIS A 102 0.05 40.84 -8.81
C HIS A 102 -0.79 40.30 -7.64
N ALA A 103 -0.60 39.02 -7.28
CA ALA A 103 -1.30 38.41 -6.15
C ALA A 103 -0.94 39.09 -4.81
N ALA A 104 0.33 39.44 -4.60
CA ALA A 104 0.80 40.17 -3.43
C ALA A 104 0.14 41.54 -3.30
N VAL A 105 0.08 42.33 -4.39
CA VAL A 105 -0.59 43.64 -4.41
C VAL A 105 -2.08 43.50 -4.10
N ARG A 106 -2.75 42.51 -4.70
CA ARG A 106 -4.19 42.27 -4.51
C ARG A 106 -4.55 41.87 -3.08
N THR A 107 -3.68 41.13 -2.42
CA THR A 107 -3.88 40.64 -1.04
C THR A 107 -3.24 41.54 0.02
N GLN A 108 -2.54 42.60 -0.40
CA GLN A 108 -1.81 43.52 0.47
C GLN A 108 -0.81 42.83 1.41
N ARG A 109 -0.15 41.77 0.93
CA ARG A 109 0.89 41.06 1.69
C ARG A 109 2.27 41.29 1.09
N SER A 110 3.26 41.44 1.97
CA SER A 110 4.67 41.40 1.59
C SER A 110 5.11 39.97 1.29
N PHE A 111 6.09 39.83 0.42
CA PHE A 111 6.68 38.54 0.07
C PHE A 111 8.17 38.66 -0.21
N GLU A 112 8.84 37.52 -0.15
CA GLU A 112 10.22 37.33 -0.57
C GLU A 112 10.31 36.15 -1.55
N VAL A 113 11.33 36.15 -2.41
CA VAL A 113 11.51 35.09 -3.41
C VAL A 113 12.75 34.27 -3.09
N VAL A 114 12.54 32.97 -2.94
CA VAL A 114 13.62 31.98 -2.89
C VAL A 114 13.68 31.23 -4.20
N LEU A 115 14.80 31.37 -4.90
CA LEU A 115 15.14 30.56 -6.08
C LEU A 115 15.86 29.31 -5.57
N ARG A 116 15.08 28.28 -5.25
CA ARG A 116 15.64 27.03 -4.74
C ARG A 116 16.27 26.26 -5.91
N GLY A 117 17.53 25.91 -5.73
CA GLY A 117 18.36 25.29 -6.76
C GLY A 117 18.88 23.90 -6.39
N ASP A 118 19.51 23.27 -7.37
CA ASP A 118 20.31 22.08 -7.11
C ASP A 118 21.47 22.41 -6.16
N SER A 119 21.53 21.67 -5.05
CA SER A 119 22.60 21.79 -4.06
C SER A 119 23.99 21.56 -4.66
N THR A 120 24.13 20.84 -5.79
CA THR A 120 25.41 20.71 -6.51
C THR A 120 25.68 21.86 -7.49
N LEU A 121 25.08 23.04 -7.27
CA LEU A 121 25.30 24.30 -8.00
C LEU A 121 24.85 24.31 -9.47
N ARG A 122 24.14 23.29 -9.95
CA ARG A 122 23.60 23.31 -11.31
C ARG A 122 22.34 24.18 -11.38
N GLY A 123 22.16 24.87 -12.50
CA GLY A 123 21.00 25.70 -12.78
C GLY A 123 21.36 27.00 -13.49
N HIS A 124 20.34 27.83 -13.72
CA HIS A 124 20.41 29.08 -14.48
C HIS A 124 20.87 30.25 -13.59
N PHE A 125 22.00 30.10 -12.89
CA PHE A 125 22.63 31.19 -12.15
C PHE A 125 23.66 31.91 -13.05
N PRO A 126 23.68 33.27 -13.11
CA PRO A 126 22.88 34.23 -12.34
C PRO A 126 21.54 34.64 -12.98
N ASP A 127 21.16 34.08 -14.13
CA ASP A 127 19.98 34.50 -14.89
C ASP A 127 18.67 34.52 -14.09
N GLU A 128 18.38 33.49 -13.28
CA GLU A 128 17.17 33.41 -12.47
C GLU A 128 17.09 34.55 -11.43
N PRO A 129 18.13 34.79 -10.59
CA PRO A 129 18.18 35.96 -9.72
C PRO A 129 18.02 37.30 -10.43
N GLU A 130 18.70 37.50 -11.57
CA GLU A 130 18.60 38.75 -12.33
C GLU A 130 17.17 39.03 -12.78
N VAL A 131 16.50 38.04 -13.38
CA VAL A 131 15.12 38.21 -13.85
C VAL A 131 14.15 38.40 -12.70
N ALA A 132 14.34 37.67 -11.59
CA ALA A 132 13.52 37.86 -10.40
C ALA A 132 13.64 39.31 -9.89
N GLU A 133 14.87 39.83 -9.75
CA GLU A 133 15.14 41.21 -9.31
C GLU A 133 14.53 42.25 -10.26
N ASP A 134 14.66 42.05 -11.59
CA ASP A 134 14.06 42.93 -12.61
C ASP A 134 12.55 43.11 -12.43
N VAL A 135 11.86 42.05 -11.99
CA VAL A 135 10.39 42.03 -11.87
C VAL A 135 9.92 42.47 -10.49
N ILE A 136 10.50 41.92 -9.43
CA ILE A 136 10.05 42.17 -8.05
C ILE A 136 10.57 43.51 -7.51
N GLY A 137 11.68 44.00 -8.03
CA GLY A 137 12.34 45.24 -7.61
C GLY A 137 13.76 44.99 -7.10
N ALA A 138 14.57 46.04 -7.10
CA ALA A 138 15.97 45.99 -6.68
C ALA A 138 16.12 45.51 -5.22
N VAL A 139 17.10 44.62 -4.99
CA VAL A 139 17.43 44.09 -3.66
C VAL A 139 18.80 44.54 -3.19
N ASP A 140 19.04 44.52 -1.88
CA ASP A 140 20.33 44.90 -1.29
C ASP A 140 21.40 43.81 -1.46
N GLY A 141 21.00 42.54 -1.64
CA GLY A 141 21.93 41.48 -2.01
C GLY A 141 21.29 40.14 -2.36
N TRP A 142 22.11 39.22 -2.85
CA TRP A 142 21.72 37.83 -3.12
C TRP A 142 22.41 36.90 -2.13
N VAL A 143 21.66 36.08 -1.42
CA VAL A 143 22.18 35.05 -0.52
C VAL A 143 22.38 33.76 -1.29
N LEU A 144 23.60 33.24 -1.30
CA LEU A 144 23.98 31.97 -1.91
C LEU A 144 24.28 30.95 -0.79
N ALA A 145 23.33 30.02 -0.57
CA ALA A 145 23.41 29.03 0.50
C ALA A 145 23.02 27.63 0.00
N PRO A 146 23.91 26.92 -0.73
CA PRO A 146 23.62 25.61 -1.34
C PRO A 146 23.59 24.42 -0.36
N PHE A 147 23.72 24.68 0.95
CA PHE A 147 23.80 23.67 1.99
C PHE A 147 22.61 22.68 2.01
N PHE A 148 22.92 21.39 2.10
CA PHE A 148 21.93 20.33 2.25
C PHE A 148 22.55 19.07 2.88
N ARG A 149 22.39 18.93 4.21
CA ARG A 149 23.04 17.88 5.00
C ARG A 149 22.66 16.46 4.58
N GLN A 150 21.37 16.18 4.36
CA GLN A 150 20.89 14.83 4.00
C GLN A 150 21.41 14.40 2.62
N GLY A 151 21.79 15.36 1.77
CA GLY A 151 22.50 15.11 0.53
C GLY A 151 24.03 15.08 0.69
N GLY A 152 24.60 15.37 1.85
CA GLY A 152 26.04 15.52 2.02
C GLY A 152 26.62 16.76 1.32
N ARG A 153 25.85 17.84 1.19
CA ARG A 153 26.30 19.09 0.56
C ARG A 153 26.62 20.14 1.62
N LEU A 154 27.89 20.54 1.69
CA LEU A 154 28.45 21.36 2.77
C LEU A 154 29.24 22.52 2.18
N THR A 155 29.35 23.63 2.91
CA THR A 155 30.17 24.78 2.51
C THR A 155 31.12 25.14 3.65
N ILE A 156 32.42 25.07 3.40
CA ILE A 156 33.49 25.31 4.38
C ILE A 156 34.57 26.19 3.73
N ASP A 157 34.95 27.28 4.38
CA ASP A 157 35.90 28.28 3.85
C ASP A 157 35.55 28.72 2.42
N ASP A 158 34.27 28.95 2.18
CA ASP A 158 33.64 29.27 0.90
C ASP A 158 33.72 28.17 -0.16
N ILE A 159 34.33 27.02 0.12
CA ILE A 159 34.39 25.88 -0.80
C ILE A 159 33.16 25.00 -0.57
N HIS A 160 32.41 24.74 -1.64
CA HIS A 160 31.29 23.82 -1.60
C HIS A 160 31.76 22.39 -1.88
N TYR A 161 31.32 21.44 -1.05
CA TYR A 161 31.71 20.04 -1.09
C TYR A 161 30.50 19.13 -1.27
N VAL A 162 30.74 18.00 -1.94
CA VAL A 162 29.82 16.87 -2.02
C VAL A 162 30.48 15.68 -1.33
N ALA A 163 29.84 15.18 -0.28
CA ALA A 163 30.29 14.00 0.43
C ALA A 163 29.98 12.72 -0.38
N ASP A 164 30.93 11.79 -0.41
CA ASP A 164 30.72 10.43 -0.89
C ASP A 164 30.23 9.51 0.26
N PRO A 165 29.88 8.24 -0.02
CA PRO A 165 29.45 7.28 1.01
C PRO A 165 30.50 6.95 2.09
N GLU A 166 31.78 7.27 1.84
CA GLU A 166 32.90 7.07 2.78
C GLU A 166 33.20 8.35 3.58
N GLU A 167 32.33 9.36 3.50
CA GLU A 167 32.45 10.68 4.12
C GLU A 167 33.68 11.50 3.67
N ASN A 168 34.18 11.23 2.47
CA ASN A 168 35.15 12.10 1.81
C ASN A 168 34.42 13.30 1.20
N LEU A 169 34.86 14.51 1.55
CA LEU A 169 34.36 15.78 1.05
C LEU A 169 35.09 16.13 -0.25
N ILE A 170 34.41 15.93 -1.38
CA ILE A 170 34.95 16.22 -2.71
C ILE A 170 34.53 17.65 -3.11
N PRO A 171 35.48 18.55 -3.46
CA PRO A 171 35.14 19.88 -3.96
C PRO A 171 34.18 19.79 -5.14
N ALA A 172 33.10 20.59 -5.13
CA ALA A 172 31.99 20.44 -6.08
C ALA A 172 32.43 20.50 -7.55
N GLY A 173 33.39 21.36 -7.90
CA GLY A 173 33.99 21.49 -9.25
C GLY A 173 34.75 20.26 -9.74
N GLN A 174 35.14 19.35 -8.83
CA GLN A 174 35.82 18.09 -9.16
C GLN A 174 34.84 16.92 -9.34
N THR A 175 33.57 17.12 -9.00
CA THR A 175 32.55 16.09 -9.11
C THR A 175 32.08 15.89 -10.56
N PRO A 176 31.46 14.74 -10.90
CA PRO A 176 30.80 14.58 -12.18
C PRO A 176 29.70 15.62 -12.47
N PHE A 177 29.08 16.20 -11.43
CA PHE A 177 28.03 17.22 -11.58
C PHE A 177 28.54 18.52 -12.19
N ALA A 178 29.80 18.87 -11.94
CA ALA A 178 30.43 20.07 -12.50
C ALA A 178 30.76 19.93 -14.00
N LYS A 179 30.78 18.69 -14.52
CA LYS A 179 31.00 18.38 -15.94
C LYS A 179 29.69 18.31 -16.74
N ASP A 180 28.60 18.83 -16.19
CA ASP A 180 27.30 18.90 -16.85
C ASP A 180 27.41 19.70 -18.16
N ALA A 181 26.84 19.17 -19.24
CA ALA A 181 26.96 19.77 -20.57
C ALA A 181 26.23 21.12 -20.70
N THR A 182 25.24 21.38 -19.85
CA THR A 182 24.41 22.59 -19.88
C THR A 182 24.78 23.54 -18.74
N PHE A 183 25.00 23.02 -17.54
CA PHE A 183 25.20 23.81 -16.32
C PHE A 183 26.59 23.70 -15.70
N GLY A 184 27.57 23.18 -16.44
CA GLY A 184 28.92 22.96 -15.95
C GLY A 184 29.61 24.19 -15.37
N TYR A 185 30.58 23.94 -14.50
CA TYR A 185 31.40 24.94 -13.81
C TYR A 185 32.74 24.31 -13.38
N ALA A 186 33.76 25.13 -13.09
CA ALA A 186 35.08 24.68 -12.69
C ALA A 186 35.41 24.98 -11.22
N ASN A 187 34.93 26.09 -10.67
CA ASN A 187 35.31 26.53 -9.33
C ASN A 187 34.43 25.93 -8.24
N SER A 188 35.05 25.38 -7.20
CA SER A 188 34.36 24.89 -6.00
C SER A 188 34.23 25.98 -4.93
N ASN A 189 35.14 26.97 -4.93
CA ASN A 189 35.00 28.17 -4.11
C ASN A 189 33.86 29.04 -4.64
N LEU A 190 32.81 29.24 -3.83
CA LEU A 190 31.59 29.91 -4.20
C LEU A 190 31.80 31.38 -4.60
N ARG A 191 32.84 32.04 -4.10
CA ARG A 191 33.18 33.42 -4.52
C ARG A 191 33.67 33.45 -5.96
N LYS A 192 34.54 32.50 -6.32
CA LYS A 192 35.02 32.32 -7.70
C LYS A 192 33.96 31.77 -8.63
N TYR A 193 33.13 30.85 -8.14
CA TYR A 193 31.98 30.31 -8.87
C TYR A 193 31.02 31.42 -9.30
N VAL A 194 30.72 32.40 -8.42
CA VAL A 194 29.86 33.53 -8.77
C VAL A 194 30.44 34.33 -9.94
N VAL A 195 31.74 34.66 -9.89
CA VAL A 195 32.44 35.39 -10.96
C VAL A 195 32.43 34.59 -12.26
N GLU A 196 32.71 33.29 -12.18
CA GLU A 196 32.70 32.36 -13.32
C GLU A 196 31.33 32.32 -14.00
N LYS A 197 30.27 32.02 -13.24
CA LYS A 197 28.92 31.88 -13.78
C LYS A 197 28.34 33.17 -14.29
N SER A 198 28.72 34.31 -13.72
CA SER A 198 28.30 35.62 -14.22
C SER A 198 29.09 36.10 -15.44
N GLY A 199 30.06 35.32 -15.93
CA GLY A 199 30.97 35.76 -17.00
C GLY A 199 31.75 37.03 -16.62
N GLY A 200 32.03 37.23 -15.33
CA GLY A 200 32.67 38.43 -14.78
C GLY A 200 31.78 39.66 -14.55
N SER A 201 30.46 39.60 -14.83
CA SER A 201 29.55 40.75 -14.58
C SER A 201 29.38 41.07 -13.08
N ILE A 202 29.58 40.07 -12.22
CA ILE A 202 29.67 40.22 -10.76
C ILE A 202 31.15 40.12 -10.37
N ALA A 203 31.73 41.25 -9.94
CA ALA A 203 33.12 41.31 -9.50
C ALA A 203 33.32 40.64 -8.12
N GLU A 204 34.50 40.08 -7.89
CA GLU A 204 34.82 39.30 -6.67
C GLU A 204 34.72 40.12 -5.38
N ASP A 205 34.95 41.43 -5.44
CA ASP A 205 34.83 42.37 -4.32
C ASP A 205 33.37 42.58 -3.86
N ARG A 206 32.41 42.31 -4.75
CA ARG A 206 30.97 42.27 -4.43
C ARG A 206 30.53 40.96 -3.80
N VAL A 207 31.39 39.95 -3.76
CA VAL A 207 31.07 38.62 -3.21
C VAL A 207 31.66 38.49 -1.82
N HIS A 208 30.79 38.54 -0.81
CA HIS A 208 31.14 38.50 0.61
C HIS A 208 30.80 37.13 1.21
N SER A 209 31.49 36.78 2.30
CA SER A 209 31.32 35.51 2.99
C SER A 209 30.80 35.71 4.41
N ILE A 210 29.82 34.90 4.80
CA ILE A 210 29.48 34.62 6.19
C ILE A 210 30.16 33.29 6.54
N SER A 211 31.19 33.36 7.36
CA SER A 211 32.04 32.24 7.78
C SER A 211 31.39 31.42 8.90
N LEU A 212 31.92 30.22 9.16
CA LEU A 212 31.48 29.41 10.29
C LEU A 212 31.84 30.07 11.63
N GLU A 213 32.88 30.88 11.70
CA GLU A 213 33.23 31.68 12.87
C GLU A 213 32.20 32.77 13.14
N ASP A 214 31.74 33.48 12.10
CA ASP A 214 30.68 34.49 12.24
C ASP A 214 29.39 33.85 12.79
N ILE A 215 29.08 32.62 12.35
CA ILE A 215 27.89 31.87 12.73
C ILE A 215 28.05 31.25 14.13
N ARG A 216 29.02 30.36 14.34
CA ARG A 216 29.12 29.53 15.55
C ARG A 216 29.68 30.28 16.76
N ILE A 217 30.57 31.25 16.54
CA ILE A 217 31.18 32.04 17.62
C ILE A 217 30.44 33.38 17.77
N GLY A 218 30.18 34.05 16.64
CA GLY A 218 29.54 35.36 16.62
C GLY A 218 28.03 35.34 16.88
N GLY A 219 27.35 34.24 16.55
CA GLY A 219 25.90 34.09 16.72
C GLY A 219 25.07 35.02 15.82
N PRO A 220 23.74 35.04 16.01
CA PRO A 220 22.82 35.82 15.18
C PRO A 220 23.15 37.32 15.11
N GLU A 221 23.65 37.92 16.20
CA GLU A 221 24.01 39.33 16.26
C GLU A 221 25.21 39.70 15.38
N ALA A 222 26.23 38.83 15.31
CA ALA A 222 27.38 39.05 14.45
C ALA A 222 26.99 38.91 12.97
N VAL A 223 26.18 37.90 12.64
CA VAL A 223 25.63 37.71 11.30
C VAL A 223 24.82 38.94 10.88
N SER A 224 23.89 39.40 11.70
CA SER A 224 23.06 40.60 11.44
C SER A 224 23.93 41.85 11.19
N ARG A 225 24.89 42.14 12.08
CA ARG A 225 25.81 43.29 11.91
C ARG A 225 26.61 43.20 10.62
N LYS A 226 27.09 42.00 10.27
CA LYS A 226 27.86 41.79 9.05
C LYS A 226 27.01 42.03 7.82
N LEU A 227 25.80 41.46 7.75
CA LEU A 227 24.83 41.68 6.67
C LEU A 227 24.49 43.16 6.49
N LEU A 228 24.24 43.88 7.59
CA LEU A 228 23.93 45.32 7.58
C LEU A 228 25.09 46.21 7.15
N SER A 229 26.33 45.70 7.18
CA SER A 229 27.54 46.46 6.81
C SER A 229 27.91 46.38 5.31
N LEU A 230 27.35 45.43 4.55
CA LEU A 230 27.77 45.16 3.17
C LEU A 230 27.36 46.25 2.17
N GLY A 231 27.97 46.32 0.99
CA GLY A 231 27.47 47.21 -0.08
C GLY A 231 26.08 46.79 -0.58
N LYS A 232 25.37 47.67 -1.30
CA LYS A 232 24.17 47.27 -2.07
C LYS A 232 24.57 46.38 -3.24
N ARG A 233 23.66 45.50 -3.66
CA ARG A 233 23.87 44.50 -4.73
C ARG A 233 25.05 43.55 -4.45
N SER A 234 25.22 43.19 -3.18
CA SER A 234 26.22 42.21 -2.73
C SER A 234 25.78 40.78 -3.02
N VAL A 235 26.69 39.86 -3.29
CA VAL A 235 26.41 38.41 -3.25
C VAL A 235 27.02 37.84 -1.97
N ILE A 236 26.24 37.08 -1.20
CA ILE A 236 26.57 36.67 0.16
C ILE A 236 26.64 35.15 0.20
N VAL A 237 27.85 34.62 0.26
CA VAL A 237 28.13 33.20 0.42
C VAL A 237 27.94 32.80 1.89
N VAL A 238 27.14 31.77 2.13
CA VAL A 238 26.89 31.24 3.48
C VAL A 238 27.59 29.90 3.66
N ASN A 239 28.44 29.81 4.68
CA ASN A 239 29.10 28.57 5.09
C ASN A 239 28.21 27.80 6.06
N ALA A 240 28.09 26.49 5.88
CA ALA A 240 27.29 25.62 6.74
C ALA A 240 27.72 24.16 6.59
N VAL A 241 27.78 23.46 7.72
CA VAL A 241 28.13 22.02 7.80
C VAL A 241 27.03 21.24 8.52
N VAL A 242 26.30 21.89 9.43
CA VAL A 242 25.17 21.30 10.15
C VAL A 242 23.94 22.21 10.09
N ASP A 243 22.76 21.68 10.36
CA ASP A 243 21.49 22.43 10.25
C ASP A 243 21.45 23.65 11.20
N THR A 244 22.08 23.55 12.38
CA THR A 244 22.16 24.66 13.33
C THR A 244 23.00 25.84 12.83
N ASP A 245 23.92 25.63 11.88
CA ASP A 245 24.62 26.74 11.22
C ASP A 245 23.64 27.59 10.41
N MET A 246 22.69 26.92 9.73
CA MET A 246 21.66 27.57 8.93
C MET A 246 20.62 28.26 9.82
N GLU A 247 20.25 27.66 10.95
CA GLU A 247 19.37 28.26 11.96
C GLU A 247 19.91 29.60 12.46
N ILE A 248 21.18 29.64 12.86
CA ILE A 248 21.83 30.87 13.34
C ILE A 248 21.93 31.92 12.23
N PHE A 249 22.29 31.50 11.01
CA PHE A 249 22.32 32.41 9.86
C PHE A 249 20.95 33.05 9.62
N VAL A 250 19.88 32.23 9.58
CA VAL A 250 18.50 32.72 9.39
C VAL A 250 18.07 33.63 10.54
N LEU A 251 18.39 33.31 11.78
CA LEU A 251 18.09 34.21 12.91
C LEU A 251 18.82 35.55 12.77
N GLY A 252 20.09 35.54 12.34
CA GLY A 252 20.84 36.77 12.07
C GLY A 252 20.29 37.56 10.89
N LEU A 253 19.82 36.87 9.85
CA LEU A 253 19.12 37.47 8.71
C LEU A 253 17.83 38.18 9.16
N LEU A 254 16.96 37.49 9.91
CA LEU A 254 15.72 38.03 10.45
C LEU A 254 15.98 39.19 11.43
N ALA A 255 17.00 39.08 12.27
CA ALA A 255 17.43 40.16 13.16
C ALA A 255 18.04 41.37 12.44
N GLY A 256 18.53 41.21 11.20
CA GLY A 256 18.96 42.31 10.34
C GLY A 256 17.79 43.00 9.61
N GLU A 257 16.68 42.28 9.43
CA GLU A 257 15.44 42.78 8.82
C GLU A 257 14.54 43.53 9.80
N CYS A 258 14.56 43.15 11.09
CA CYS A 258 13.91 43.86 12.18
C CYS A 258 14.94 44.69 12.97
N ILE A 259 14.85 46.03 12.95
CA ILE A 259 15.70 46.87 13.83
C ILE A 259 15.45 46.49 15.29
N PHE A 260 16.44 45.84 15.91
CA PHE A 260 16.48 45.58 17.34
C PHE A 260 16.80 46.90 18.07
N LEU A 261 15.77 47.59 18.58
CA LEU A 261 15.97 48.65 19.57
C LEU A 261 16.19 48.01 20.93
N ILE A 262 17.45 47.78 21.31
CA ILE A 262 17.81 47.52 22.71
C ILE A 262 17.68 48.83 23.48
N GLN A 263 16.50 49.10 24.03
CA GLN A 263 16.39 49.85 25.28
C GLN A 263 15.40 49.13 26.20
N ARG A 264 15.91 48.83 27.40
CA ARG A 264 15.30 48.15 28.55
C ARG A 264 13.77 48.06 28.60
N GLU A 265 13.34 46.84 28.91
CA GLU A 265 12.06 46.42 29.50
C GLU A 265 10.79 46.61 28.64
N ILE A 266 10.12 45.47 28.41
CA ILE A 266 8.82 45.25 27.72
C ILE A 266 8.95 45.10 26.19
N LEU A 267 8.97 43.83 25.75
CA LEU A 267 8.94 43.38 24.36
C LEU A 267 7.56 43.61 23.74
N THR A 268 7.43 44.60 22.87
CA THR A 268 6.36 44.67 21.87
C THR A 268 6.99 44.83 20.49
N TRP A 269 6.75 43.86 19.63
CA TRP A 269 7.13 43.87 18.22
C TRP A 269 6.26 44.90 17.50
N THR A 270 6.86 45.96 16.98
CA THR A 270 6.17 46.86 16.05
C THR A 270 7.01 47.00 14.80
N ALA A 271 6.57 46.30 13.75
CA ALA A 271 7.06 46.41 12.39
C ALA A 271 6.81 47.82 11.84
N LYS A 272 7.88 48.62 11.70
CA LYS A 272 7.99 49.72 10.72
C LYS A 272 9.40 50.31 10.75
N SER A 273 10.32 49.83 9.91
CA SER A 273 11.26 50.64 9.08
C SER A 273 12.50 49.88 8.57
N HIS A 274 12.70 49.89 7.24
CA HIS A 274 13.96 49.82 6.47
C HIS A 274 15.02 48.74 6.79
N GLY A 275 14.62 47.47 6.96
CA GLY A 275 15.54 46.33 6.83
C GLY A 275 16.05 46.15 5.39
N ARG A 276 17.19 45.48 5.22
CA ARG A 276 17.71 45.12 3.88
C ARG A 276 16.84 44.07 3.22
N THR A 277 16.71 44.12 1.90
CA THR A 277 15.99 43.09 1.13
C THR A 277 16.96 42.15 0.42
N TYR A 278 16.62 40.86 0.35
CA TYR A 278 17.47 39.85 -0.28
C TYR A 278 16.70 38.96 -1.26
N LEU A 279 17.43 38.44 -2.25
CA LEU A 279 17.04 37.27 -3.03
C LEU A 279 17.84 36.07 -2.56
N TYR A 280 17.24 34.89 -2.61
CA TYR A 280 17.87 33.69 -2.04
C TYR A 280 18.09 32.64 -3.14
N ARG A 281 19.34 32.31 -3.46
CA ARG A 281 19.72 31.12 -4.27
C ARG A 281 20.22 30.04 -3.33
N THR A 282 19.40 29.03 -3.06
CA THR A 282 19.65 28.14 -1.90
C THR A 282 19.38 26.67 -2.17
N GLY A 283 19.93 25.81 -1.31
CA GLY A 283 19.54 24.40 -1.17
C GLY A 283 18.31 24.24 -0.28
N ALA A 284 17.91 22.99 -0.01
CA ALA A 284 16.67 22.70 0.71
C ALA A 284 16.67 23.18 2.18
N ALA A 285 17.82 23.13 2.86
CA ALA A 285 17.92 23.42 4.28
C ALA A 285 17.49 24.85 4.62
N PHE A 286 17.93 25.85 3.83
CA PHE A 286 17.56 27.25 4.04
C PHE A 286 16.05 27.45 4.04
N VAL A 287 15.33 26.80 3.11
CA VAL A 287 13.87 26.97 2.98
C VAL A 287 13.14 26.48 4.22
N SER A 288 13.43 25.26 4.68
CA SER A 288 12.81 24.71 5.90
C SER A 288 13.14 25.55 7.13
N THR A 289 14.39 26.00 7.26
CA THR A 289 14.82 26.85 8.37
C THR A 289 14.10 28.20 8.33
N ARG A 290 14.09 28.90 7.18
CA ARG A 290 13.44 30.22 7.01
C ARG A 290 11.92 30.17 7.22
N LEU A 291 11.29 29.03 6.97
CA LEU A 291 9.88 28.77 7.25
C LEU A 291 9.63 28.30 8.70
N GLY A 292 10.66 28.06 9.51
CA GLY A 292 10.55 27.52 10.87
C GLY A 292 9.91 26.13 10.92
N ILE A 293 10.27 25.26 9.97
CA ILE A 293 9.78 23.88 9.85
C ILE A 293 10.80 22.95 10.52
N ALA A 294 10.40 22.36 11.65
CA ALA A 294 11.20 21.34 12.35
C ALA A 294 11.21 20.01 11.59
N GLN A 295 12.30 19.24 11.73
CA GLN A 295 12.39 17.91 11.13
C GLN A 295 11.46 16.91 11.84
N ILE A 296 10.79 16.06 11.05
CA ILE A 296 9.97 14.96 11.54
C ILE A 296 10.49 13.62 11.00
N PRO A 297 10.29 12.49 11.71
CA PRO A 297 10.61 11.17 11.17
C PRO A 297 9.84 10.88 9.87
N PRO A 298 10.37 10.00 8.98
CA PRO A 298 9.63 9.55 7.81
C PRO A 298 8.27 8.95 8.18
N LEU A 299 7.25 9.26 7.37
CA LEU A 299 5.87 8.84 7.57
C LEU A 299 5.68 7.37 7.18
N ILE A 300 4.94 6.66 8.02
CA ILE A 300 4.56 5.25 7.82
C ILE A 300 3.13 5.13 7.26
N PRO A 301 2.77 4.04 6.57
CA PRO A 301 1.45 3.86 5.96
C PRO A 301 0.27 4.13 6.92
N GLU A 302 0.39 3.69 8.17
CA GLU A 302 -0.63 3.84 9.21
C GLU A 302 -0.91 5.32 9.50
N SER A 303 0.14 6.15 9.58
CA SER A 303 0.02 7.60 9.79
C SER A 303 -0.67 8.33 8.64
N LEU A 304 -0.70 7.71 7.46
CA LEU A 304 -1.34 8.25 6.26
C LEU A 304 -2.78 7.77 6.10
N GLY A 305 -3.28 6.91 6.98
CA GLY A 305 -4.58 6.25 6.86
C GLY A 305 -4.58 5.15 5.78
N LEU A 306 -3.42 4.62 5.40
CA LEU A 306 -3.32 3.52 4.44
C LEU A 306 -3.46 2.18 5.16
N SER A 307 -4.55 1.47 4.89
CA SER A 307 -4.65 0.06 5.27
C SER A 307 -3.64 -0.78 4.48
N THR A 308 -2.95 -1.68 5.17
CA THR A 308 -2.03 -2.68 4.61
C THR A 308 -2.69 -4.06 4.48
N HIS A 309 -4.01 -4.18 4.67
CA HIS A 309 -4.70 -5.47 4.57
C HIS A 309 -4.58 -6.12 3.19
N ALA A 310 -4.67 -7.45 3.16
CA ALA A 310 -4.47 -8.26 1.97
C ALA A 310 -5.45 -7.96 0.80
N SER A 311 -6.64 -7.45 1.12
CA SER A 311 -7.70 -7.08 0.17
C SER A 311 -7.51 -5.71 -0.50
N GLN A 312 -6.48 -4.95 -0.10
CA GLN A 312 -6.22 -3.63 -0.68
C GLN A 312 -5.47 -3.72 -2.04
N PRO A 313 -5.68 -2.75 -2.95
CA PRO A 313 -4.95 -2.67 -4.22
C PRO A 313 -3.43 -2.56 -4.05
N GLY A 314 -2.65 -2.80 -5.11
CA GLY A 314 -1.19 -2.60 -5.11
C GLY A 314 -0.78 -1.13 -5.14
N GLY A 315 0.50 -0.84 -4.89
CA GLY A 315 1.14 0.43 -5.20
C GLY A 315 1.65 0.50 -6.64
N LEU A 316 1.97 1.71 -7.09
CA LEU A 316 2.58 1.96 -8.41
C LEU A 316 3.92 2.69 -8.25
N ILE A 317 4.96 2.20 -8.90
CA ILE A 317 6.29 2.80 -8.96
C ILE A 317 6.59 3.13 -10.42
N LEU A 318 7.00 4.38 -10.70
CA LEU A 318 7.32 4.90 -12.03
C LEU A 318 8.79 5.34 -12.09
N ALA A 319 9.54 4.87 -13.09
CA ALA A 319 10.93 5.26 -13.30
C ALA A 319 11.25 5.47 -14.80
N GLY A 320 11.49 6.72 -15.21
CA GLY A 320 11.74 7.05 -16.62
C GLY A 320 13.21 7.24 -17.01
N SER A 321 14.02 7.87 -16.16
CA SER A 321 15.37 8.32 -16.56
C SER A 321 16.48 7.31 -16.23
N TYR A 322 17.50 7.26 -17.09
CA TYR A 322 18.75 6.55 -16.81
C TYR A 322 19.66 7.39 -15.91
N VAL A 323 19.90 6.91 -14.69
CA VAL A 323 20.90 7.44 -13.75
C VAL A 323 21.51 6.21 -13.08
N PRO A 324 22.85 6.07 -12.99
CA PRO A 324 23.49 4.86 -12.45
C PRO A 324 22.92 4.43 -11.09
N LYS A 325 22.84 5.36 -10.14
CA LYS A 325 22.26 5.12 -8.80
C LYS A 325 20.79 4.70 -8.84
N THR A 326 20.00 5.28 -9.75
CA THR A 326 18.61 4.84 -9.98
C THR A 326 18.57 3.41 -10.49
N THR A 327 19.48 3.00 -11.38
CA THR A 327 19.57 1.61 -11.87
C THR A 327 19.83 0.65 -10.71
N GLU A 328 20.80 0.95 -9.86
CA GLU A 328 21.14 0.13 -8.68
C GLU A 328 19.96 0.00 -7.72
N GLN A 329 19.26 1.10 -7.42
CA GLN A 329 18.08 1.10 -6.55
C GLN A 329 16.90 0.31 -7.14
N LEU A 330 16.68 0.40 -8.46
CA LEU A 330 15.65 -0.39 -9.14
C LEU A 330 16.01 -1.88 -9.14
N GLN A 331 17.27 -2.23 -9.37
CA GLN A 331 17.73 -3.62 -9.31
C GLN A 331 17.55 -4.19 -7.90
N SER A 332 17.95 -3.44 -6.86
CA SER A 332 17.72 -3.83 -5.46
C SER A 332 16.24 -4.00 -5.12
N LEU A 333 15.34 -3.20 -5.73
CA LEU A 333 13.89 -3.35 -5.57
C LEU A 333 13.39 -4.64 -6.23
N ILE A 334 13.80 -4.90 -7.47
CA ILE A 334 13.42 -6.09 -8.25
C ILE A 334 13.87 -7.36 -7.52
N ASP A 335 15.15 -7.42 -7.14
CA ASP A 335 15.72 -8.60 -6.47
C ASP A 335 15.13 -8.80 -5.06
N GLY A 336 14.89 -7.70 -4.34
CA GLY A 336 14.38 -7.74 -2.98
C GLY A 336 12.89 -8.09 -2.86
N ARG A 337 12.07 -7.73 -3.86
CA ARG A 337 10.62 -8.00 -3.85
C ARG A 337 10.26 -9.26 -4.63
N GLY A 338 11.06 -9.63 -5.63
CA GLY A 338 10.88 -10.86 -6.40
C GLY A 338 9.44 -11.03 -6.92
N PRO A 339 8.78 -12.18 -6.71
CA PRO A 339 7.42 -12.46 -7.21
C PRO A 339 6.32 -11.54 -6.67
N SER A 340 6.58 -10.78 -5.60
CA SER A 340 5.62 -9.84 -5.01
C SER A 340 5.55 -8.49 -5.73
N LEU A 341 6.41 -8.26 -6.72
CA LEU A 341 6.44 -7.06 -7.56
C LEU A 341 6.19 -7.45 -9.02
N GLU A 342 5.23 -6.81 -9.67
CA GLU A 342 5.11 -6.89 -11.12
C GLU A 342 6.07 -5.89 -11.76
N VAL A 343 6.88 -6.34 -12.71
CA VAL A 343 7.81 -5.47 -13.45
C VAL A 343 7.35 -5.34 -14.89
N ILE A 344 7.12 -4.12 -15.33
CA ILE A 344 6.75 -3.75 -16.69
C ILE A 344 7.86 -2.89 -17.26
N VAL A 345 8.54 -3.38 -18.29
CA VAL A 345 9.66 -2.69 -18.94
C VAL A 345 9.20 -2.13 -20.28
N LEU A 346 9.25 -0.81 -20.41
CA LEU A 346 9.03 -0.08 -21.65
C LEU A 346 10.37 0.04 -22.40
N LYS A 347 10.49 -0.59 -23.56
CA LYS A 347 11.73 -0.54 -24.35
C LYS A 347 11.86 0.81 -25.02
N ALA A 348 12.93 1.55 -24.72
CA ALA A 348 13.13 2.91 -25.23
C ALA A 348 13.16 2.96 -26.77
N ASP A 349 13.75 1.96 -27.43
CA ASP A 349 13.75 1.86 -28.90
C ASP A 349 12.32 1.80 -29.48
N ASP A 350 11.41 1.09 -28.82
CA ASP A 350 10.02 0.97 -29.28
C ASP A 350 9.27 2.30 -29.10
N LEU A 351 9.53 3.02 -28.01
CA LEU A 351 8.92 4.34 -27.76
C LEU A 351 9.39 5.43 -28.72
N LEU A 352 10.56 5.26 -29.35
CA LEU A 352 11.15 6.24 -30.25
C LEU A 352 10.83 5.98 -31.73
N LYS A 353 10.19 4.85 -32.07
CA LYS A 353 9.82 4.51 -33.46
C LYS A 353 8.76 5.43 -34.04
N SER A 354 7.63 5.55 -33.35
CA SER A 354 6.50 6.39 -33.77
C SER A 354 5.66 6.80 -32.55
N PRO A 355 4.89 7.90 -32.64
CA PRO A 355 3.91 8.26 -31.62
C PRO A 355 2.87 7.17 -31.37
N GLU A 356 2.42 6.48 -32.42
CA GLU A 356 1.43 5.40 -32.30
C GLU A 356 1.97 4.21 -31.49
N ASP A 357 3.23 3.82 -31.70
CA ASP A 357 3.87 2.75 -30.92
C ASP A 357 4.01 3.14 -29.44
N ALA A 358 4.36 4.40 -29.19
CA ALA A 358 4.50 4.93 -27.84
C ALA A 358 3.16 4.95 -27.08
N ASP A 359 2.08 5.34 -27.76
CA ASP A 359 0.73 5.35 -27.21
C ASP A 359 0.22 3.92 -26.93
N GLN A 360 0.47 2.98 -27.85
CA GLN A 360 0.12 1.57 -27.66
C GLN A 360 0.89 0.96 -26.48
N ALA A 361 2.19 1.24 -26.36
CA ALA A 361 3.00 0.77 -25.23
C ALA A 361 2.49 1.32 -23.89
N ALA A 362 2.02 2.57 -23.85
CA ALA A 362 1.40 3.16 -22.66
C ALA A 362 0.09 2.46 -22.29
N LEU A 363 -0.74 2.12 -23.28
CA LEU A 363 -2.02 1.43 -23.10
C LEU A 363 -1.81 0.01 -22.54
N ASP A 364 -0.95 -0.79 -23.20
CA ASP A 364 -0.66 -2.16 -22.78
C ASP A 364 -0.09 -2.21 -21.35
N ALA A 365 0.80 -1.28 -21.03
CA ALA A 365 1.37 -1.15 -19.71
C ALA A 365 0.34 -0.70 -18.67
N ALA A 366 -0.60 0.19 -19.02
CA ALA A 366 -1.68 0.62 -18.13
C ALA A 366 -2.64 -0.53 -17.80
N ASP A 367 -3.02 -1.34 -18.79
CA ASP A 367 -3.89 -2.50 -18.60
C ASP A 367 -3.23 -3.56 -17.72
N LYS A 368 -1.98 -3.91 -18.01
CA LYS A 368 -1.22 -4.89 -17.24
C LYS A 368 -0.96 -4.40 -15.80
N ALA A 369 -0.60 -3.13 -15.64
CA ALA A 369 -0.46 -2.52 -14.32
C ALA A 369 -1.80 -2.55 -13.57
N GLY A 370 -2.90 -2.21 -14.24
CA GLY A 370 -4.22 -2.18 -13.65
C GLY A 370 -4.67 -3.54 -13.11
N GLN A 371 -4.49 -4.61 -13.89
CA GLN A 371 -4.79 -5.98 -13.44
C GLN A 371 -3.95 -6.38 -12.22
N SER A 372 -2.66 -6.06 -12.23
CA SER A 372 -1.75 -6.39 -11.12
C SER A 372 -2.09 -5.63 -9.84
N ILE A 373 -2.42 -4.34 -9.97
CA ILE A 373 -2.86 -3.48 -8.85
C ILE A 373 -4.17 -4.00 -8.27
N LEU A 374 -5.15 -4.41 -9.09
CA LEU A 374 -6.40 -5.00 -8.61
C LEU A 374 -6.18 -6.31 -7.85
N ASN A 375 -5.20 -7.11 -8.27
CA ASN A 375 -4.78 -8.32 -7.55
C ASN A 375 -3.95 -8.01 -6.29
N GLY A 376 -3.78 -6.73 -5.96
CA GLY A 376 -3.03 -6.25 -4.80
C GLY A 376 -1.52 -6.47 -4.88
N ARG A 377 -0.95 -6.58 -6.09
CA ARG A 377 0.49 -6.66 -6.32
C ARG A 377 1.03 -5.26 -6.63
N ASP A 378 2.13 -4.87 -5.98
CA ASP A 378 2.84 -3.63 -6.33
C ASP A 378 3.39 -3.74 -7.76
N VAL A 379 3.36 -2.64 -8.50
CA VAL A 379 3.80 -2.60 -9.91
C VAL A 379 4.92 -1.59 -10.08
N LEU A 380 6.04 -2.04 -10.65
CA LEU A 380 7.10 -1.19 -11.18
C LEU A 380 6.93 -1.06 -12.70
N VAL A 381 6.72 0.17 -13.17
CA VAL A 381 6.86 0.52 -14.59
C VAL A 381 8.15 1.30 -14.78
N MET A 382 9.04 0.78 -15.62
CA MET A 382 10.32 1.41 -15.91
C MET A 382 10.67 1.36 -17.39
N THR A 383 11.55 2.25 -17.85
CA THR A 383 12.19 2.12 -19.16
C THR A 383 13.35 1.13 -19.16
N SER A 384 13.70 0.61 -20.35
CA SER A 384 14.92 -0.18 -20.56
C SER A 384 16.16 0.61 -20.13
N ARG A 385 17.17 -0.10 -19.62
CA ARG A 385 18.38 0.51 -19.01
C ARG A 385 19.58 0.58 -19.96
N ASP A 386 19.37 0.33 -21.25
CA ASP A 386 20.40 0.59 -22.26
C ASP A 386 20.53 2.11 -22.45
N LEU A 387 21.76 2.64 -22.32
CA LEU A 387 21.99 4.07 -22.44
C LEU A 387 21.87 4.48 -23.92
N ILE A 388 20.76 5.13 -24.26
CA ILE A 388 20.57 5.77 -25.57
C ILE A 388 20.97 7.23 -25.45
N THR A 389 22.21 7.57 -25.82
CA THR A 389 22.68 8.96 -25.91
C THR A 389 22.36 9.54 -27.28
N GLY A 390 21.82 10.75 -27.32
CA GLY A 390 21.80 11.55 -28.54
C GLY A 390 23.20 12.09 -28.91
N ASN A 391 23.35 12.64 -30.11
CA ASN A 391 24.62 13.19 -30.59
C ASN A 391 25.02 14.52 -29.90
N ASP A 392 24.11 15.13 -29.11
CA ASP A 392 24.29 16.36 -28.36
C ASP A 392 23.35 16.44 -27.12
N GLY A 393 23.50 17.48 -26.28
CA GLY A 393 22.66 17.67 -25.08
C GLY A 393 21.16 17.86 -25.38
N VAL A 394 20.83 18.45 -26.53
CA VAL A 394 19.46 18.74 -26.95
C VAL A 394 18.72 17.46 -27.37
N SER A 395 19.38 16.57 -28.11
CA SER A 395 18.83 15.27 -28.51
C SER A 395 18.63 14.33 -27.32
N SER A 396 19.50 14.40 -26.30
CA SER A 396 19.34 13.63 -25.05
C SER A 396 18.13 14.09 -24.22
N LEU A 397 17.86 15.40 -24.17
CA LEU A 397 16.65 15.97 -23.54
C LEU A 397 15.36 15.51 -24.25
N LYS A 398 15.39 15.42 -25.58
CA LYS A 398 14.23 14.99 -26.39
C LYS A 398 13.84 13.53 -26.16
N ILE A 399 14.80 12.65 -25.91
CA ILE A 399 14.53 11.24 -25.55
C ILE A 399 13.86 11.18 -24.16
N GLY A 400 14.39 11.93 -23.19
CA GLY A 400 13.82 12.00 -21.84
C GLY A 400 12.39 12.53 -21.81
N SER A 401 12.06 13.49 -22.67
CA SER A 401 10.70 14.04 -22.76
C SER A 401 9.70 13.08 -23.40
N THR A 402 10.09 12.31 -24.43
CA THR A 402 9.24 11.25 -25.00
C THR A 402 8.90 10.18 -23.95
N VAL A 403 9.91 9.71 -23.21
CA VAL A 403 9.71 8.74 -22.13
C VAL A 403 8.76 9.28 -21.05
N ALA A 404 8.96 10.52 -20.63
CA ALA A 404 8.08 11.15 -19.65
C ALA A 404 6.63 11.25 -20.14
N ALA A 405 6.42 11.58 -21.42
CA ALA A 405 5.10 11.64 -22.04
C ALA A 405 4.38 10.29 -22.02
N VAL A 406 5.10 9.19 -22.31
CA VAL A 406 4.55 7.82 -22.25
C VAL A 406 4.13 7.44 -20.83
N LEU A 407 4.97 7.72 -19.83
CA LEU A 407 4.63 7.45 -18.43
C LEU A 407 3.44 8.30 -17.95
N VAL A 408 3.32 9.55 -18.43
CA VAL A 408 2.16 10.40 -18.18
C VAL A 408 0.90 9.82 -18.81
N LEU A 409 0.98 9.33 -20.06
CA LEU A 409 -0.15 8.73 -20.75
C LEU A 409 -0.60 7.45 -20.04
N LEU A 410 0.33 6.56 -19.67
CA LEU A 410 0.04 5.39 -18.86
C LEU A 410 -0.70 5.77 -17.57
N LEU A 411 -0.16 6.76 -16.83
CA LEU A 411 -0.79 7.22 -15.59
C LEU A 411 -2.17 7.81 -15.84
N ARG A 412 -2.44 8.42 -17.00
CA ARG A 412 -3.78 8.91 -17.42
C ARG A 412 -4.73 7.79 -17.84
N LEU A 413 -4.23 6.70 -18.41
CA LEU A 413 -5.02 5.54 -18.83
C LEU A 413 -5.32 4.56 -17.67
N LEU A 414 -4.47 4.52 -16.65
CA LEU A 414 -4.64 3.61 -15.51
C LEU A 414 -6.00 3.80 -14.82
N VAL A 415 -6.87 2.81 -14.89
CA VAL A 415 -8.23 2.88 -14.32
C VAL A 415 -8.25 2.60 -12.81
N PRO A 416 -7.72 1.46 -12.31
CA PRO A 416 -7.80 1.17 -10.89
C PRO A 416 -6.91 2.12 -10.11
N ARG A 417 -7.43 2.60 -8.98
CA ARG A 417 -6.69 3.48 -8.07
C ARG A 417 -5.63 2.67 -7.31
N PRO A 418 -4.33 2.97 -7.45
CA PRO A 418 -3.31 2.37 -6.59
C PRO A 418 -3.40 2.92 -5.16
N ARG A 419 -2.81 2.20 -4.19
CA ARG A 419 -2.73 2.68 -2.79
C ARG A 419 -1.81 3.88 -2.62
N TYR A 420 -0.70 3.88 -3.34
CA TYR A 420 0.30 4.94 -3.34
C TYR A 420 1.00 4.98 -4.70
N ILE A 421 1.62 6.11 -5.02
CA ILE A 421 2.45 6.27 -6.21
C ILE A 421 3.84 6.74 -5.80
N ILE A 422 4.87 6.10 -6.32
CA ILE A 422 6.26 6.55 -6.21
C ILE A 422 6.76 6.91 -7.61
N ALA A 423 7.13 8.16 -7.83
CA ALA A 423 7.80 8.58 -9.06
C ALA A 423 9.29 8.81 -8.77
N LYS A 424 10.17 8.23 -9.59
CA LYS A 424 11.62 8.34 -9.40
C LYS A 424 12.29 9.15 -10.50
N GLY A 425 13.05 10.16 -10.08
CA GLY A 425 13.76 11.11 -10.94
C GLY A 425 13.01 12.44 -11.08
N GLY A 426 13.75 13.54 -11.29
CA GLY A 426 13.19 14.90 -11.32
C GLY A 426 12.10 15.05 -12.38
N ILE A 427 12.43 14.88 -13.67
CA ILE A 427 11.48 15.03 -14.78
C ILE A 427 10.28 14.09 -14.62
N THR A 428 10.52 12.80 -14.35
CA THR A 428 9.44 11.81 -14.14
C THR A 428 8.51 12.23 -13.00
N SER A 429 9.04 12.73 -11.89
CA SER A 429 8.24 13.16 -10.75
C SER A 429 7.46 14.45 -11.00
N SER A 430 8.05 15.41 -11.73
CA SER A 430 7.34 16.62 -12.14
C SER A 430 6.17 16.28 -13.06
N ASP A 431 6.45 15.56 -14.15
CA ASP A 431 5.45 15.27 -15.17
C ASP A 431 4.35 14.34 -14.67
N ALA A 432 4.69 13.35 -13.83
CA ALA A 432 3.69 12.50 -13.18
C ALA A 432 2.76 13.32 -12.27
N ALA A 433 3.26 14.29 -11.49
CA ALA A 433 2.42 15.13 -10.63
C ALA A 433 1.56 16.12 -11.44
N CYS A 434 2.19 16.90 -12.32
CA CYS A 434 1.55 18.03 -13.01
C CYS A 434 0.68 17.57 -14.18
N LYS A 435 1.15 16.61 -14.98
CA LYS A 435 0.48 16.20 -16.23
C LYS A 435 -0.28 14.88 -16.08
N GLY A 436 0.29 13.93 -15.34
CA GLY A 436 -0.31 12.61 -15.09
C GLY A 436 -1.46 12.68 -14.09
N LEU A 437 -1.15 13.10 -12.86
CA LEU A 437 -2.10 13.25 -11.75
C LEU A 437 -2.87 14.57 -11.80
N ARG A 438 -2.46 15.54 -12.62
CA ARG A 438 -3.11 16.85 -12.75
C ARG A 438 -3.27 17.57 -11.41
N MET A 439 -2.29 17.41 -10.54
CA MET A 439 -2.22 18.19 -9.30
C MET A 439 -2.01 19.65 -9.70
N ARG A 440 -2.87 20.56 -9.25
CA ARG A 440 -2.65 22.02 -9.38
C ARG A 440 -2.04 22.56 -8.08
N ARG A 441 -2.52 22.04 -6.95
CA ARG A 441 -2.05 22.33 -5.60
C ARG A 441 -1.95 21.05 -4.79
N ALA A 442 -0.78 20.77 -4.23
CA ALA A 442 -0.55 19.65 -3.32
C ALA A 442 0.02 20.14 -2.00
N GLN A 443 -0.23 19.41 -0.92
CA GLN A 443 0.40 19.64 0.37
C GLN A 443 1.57 18.69 0.55
N ILE A 444 2.71 19.19 1.05
CA ILE A 444 3.83 18.36 1.48
C ILE A 444 3.50 17.83 2.87
N LEU A 445 3.34 16.52 2.99
CA LEU A 445 3.02 15.88 4.27
C LEU A 445 4.26 15.65 5.14
N GLY A 446 5.42 15.53 4.51
CA GLY A 446 6.68 15.17 5.13
C GLY A 446 7.51 14.33 4.18
N GLN A 447 8.22 13.34 4.73
CA GLN A 447 9.12 12.48 3.99
C GLN A 447 8.66 11.02 4.06
N ALA A 448 8.79 10.27 2.97
CA ALA A 448 8.57 8.82 2.95
C ALA A 448 9.84 8.04 3.35
N ALA A 449 11.01 8.64 3.11
CA ALA A 449 12.33 8.22 3.58
C ALA A 449 13.20 9.48 3.69
N SER A 450 14.35 9.42 4.36
CA SER A 450 15.25 10.59 4.50
C SER A 450 15.57 11.23 3.14
N GLY A 451 15.18 12.49 2.95
CA GLY A 451 15.36 13.22 1.70
C GLY A 451 14.46 12.78 0.54
N VAL A 452 13.36 12.09 0.82
CA VAL A 452 12.35 11.61 -0.15
C VAL A 452 10.98 12.20 0.20
N PRO A 453 10.58 13.33 -0.42
CA PRO A 453 9.34 14.03 -0.06
C PRO A 453 8.06 13.26 -0.43
N LEU A 454 7.01 13.49 0.36
CA LEU A 454 5.68 12.91 0.21
C LEU A 454 4.63 14.03 0.07
N TRP A 455 3.86 13.99 -1.01
CA TRP A 455 2.80 14.95 -1.30
C TRP A 455 1.42 14.30 -1.24
N ARG A 456 0.40 15.13 -1.04
CA ARG A 456 -1.01 14.76 -1.18
C ARG A 456 -1.80 15.91 -1.80
N CYS A 457 -2.54 15.62 -2.88
CA CYS A 457 -3.46 16.56 -3.50
C CYS A 457 -4.89 16.08 -3.28
N ASN A 458 -5.70 16.84 -2.54
CA ASN A 458 -7.10 16.49 -2.27
C ASN A 458 -8.09 17.15 -3.25
N GLU A 459 -7.59 17.82 -4.30
CA GLU A 459 -8.44 18.51 -5.26
C GLU A 459 -9.20 17.51 -6.14
N PRO A 460 -10.52 17.68 -6.36
CA PRO A 460 -11.31 16.80 -7.22
C PRO A 460 -10.81 16.73 -8.67
N THR A 461 -10.10 17.77 -9.13
CA THR A 461 -9.48 17.82 -10.46
C THR A 461 -8.26 16.93 -10.61
N SER A 462 -7.65 16.50 -9.49
CA SER A 462 -6.51 15.60 -9.51
C SER A 462 -6.97 14.15 -9.72
N LYS A 463 -6.32 13.46 -10.65
CA LYS A 463 -6.49 12.02 -10.82
C LYS A 463 -6.03 11.33 -9.54
N PHE A 464 -6.90 10.47 -9.00
CA PHE A 464 -6.71 9.82 -7.70
C PHE A 464 -6.55 10.82 -6.54
N SER A 465 -7.45 11.81 -6.43
CA SER A 465 -7.51 12.73 -5.28
C SER A 465 -7.28 12.05 -3.93
N GLY A 466 -6.40 12.62 -3.11
CA GLY A 466 -5.97 12.13 -1.80
C GLY A 466 -4.88 11.05 -1.83
N ILE A 467 -4.41 10.63 -3.01
CA ILE A 467 -3.37 9.59 -3.09
C ILE A 467 -2.04 10.09 -2.52
N PRO A 468 -1.36 9.29 -1.67
CA PRO A 468 0.02 9.56 -1.29
C PRO A 468 0.92 9.46 -2.51
N TYR A 469 1.64 10.54 -2.79
CA TYR A 469 2.53 10.67 -3.92
C TYR A 469 3.96 10.92 -3.44
N VAL A 470 4.83 9.94 -3.63
CA VAL A 470 6.24 10.02 -3.24
C VAL A 470 7.05 10.54 -4.41
N VAL A 471 7.74 11.65 -4.19
CA VAL A 471 8.72 12.22 -5.13
C VAL A 471 10.09 11.69 -4.74
N PHE A 472 10.60 10.72 -5.47
CA PHE A 472 11.87 10.05 -5.17
C PHE A 472 13.02 10.65 -6.00
N PRO A 473 13.97 11.39 -5.40
CA PRO A 473 15.05 12.01 -6.15
C PRO A 473 15.99 11.00 -6.82
N GLY A 474 16.61 11.39 -7.94
CA GLY A 474 17.48 10.49 -8.71
C GLY A 474 18.78 10.10 -8.01
N ASN A 475 19.29 10.93 -7.10
CA ASN A 475 20.61 10.80 -6.48
C ASN A 475 20.58 10.65 -4.95
N VAL A 476 19.41 10.56 -4.32
CA VAL A 476 19.24 10.49 -2.86
C VAL A 476 18.93 9.06 -2.40
N GLY A 477 19.30 8.75 -1.15
CA GLY A 477 19.10 7.47 -0.49
C GLY A 477 20.21 6.45 -0.78
N GLU A 478 20.24 5.37 -0.01
CA GLU A 478 21.09 4.20 -0.23
C GLU A 478 20.54 3.33 -1.37
N VAL A 479 21.34 2.35 -1.82
CA VAL A 479 20.92 1.37 -2.84
C VAL A 479 19.63 0.64 -2.42
N SER A 480 19.43 0.39 -1.12
CA SER A 480 18.24 -0.30 -0.62
C SER A 480 17.03 0.59 -0.36
N THR A 481 17.18 1.92 -0.31
CA THR A 481 16.11 2.81 0.21
C THR A 481 14.78 2.66 -0.52
N LEU A 482 14.80 2.51 -1.85
CA LEU A 482 13.57 2.29 -2.62
C LEU A 482 12.92 0.94 -2.30
N ARG A 483 13.71 -0.13 -2.18
CA ARG A 483 13.24 -1.46 -1.79
C ARG A 483 12.59 -1.43 -0.42
N ASP A 484 13.25 -0.81 0.56
CA ASP A 484 12.81 -0.77 1.95
C ASP A 484 11.53 0.07 2.10
N LEU A 485 11.43 1.17 1.34
CA LEU A 485 10.21 1.96 1.26
C LEU A 485 9.04 1.16 0.67
N VAL A 486 9.23 0.52 -0.49
CA VAL A 486 8.17 -0.30 -1.11
C VAL A 486 7.79 -1.48 -0.21
N ALA A 487 8.76 -2.12 0.44
CA ALA A 487 8.51 -3.24 1.34
C ALA A 487 7.73 -2.85 2.58
N SER A 488 8.05 -1.71 3.20
CA SER A 488 7.32 -1.19 4.37
C SER A 488 5.90 -0.70 4.03
N TRP A 489 5.66 -0.32 2.77
CA TRP A 489 4.35 0.14 2.29
C TRP A 489 3.52 -0.96 1.63
N ALA A 490 4.12 -2.13 1.41
CA ALA A 490 3.44 -3.29 0.84
C ALA A 490 2.27 -3.74 1.72
N LYS A 491 1.27 -4.37 1.10
CA LYS A 491 0.24 -5.07 1.86
C LYS A 491 0.85 -6.24 2.63
N GLU A 492 0.23 -6.59 3.75
CA GLU A 492 0.50 -7.83 4.46
C GLU A 492 0.29 -9.00 3.51
N ALA A 493 1.23 -9.95 3.53
CA ALA A 493 1.07 -11.19 2.78
C ALA A 493 -0.20 -11.88 3.26
N ILE A 494 -1.02 -12.39 2.32
CA ILE A 494 -2.11 -13.29 2.66
C ILE A 494 -1.53 -14.39 3.57
N PRO A 495 -2.05 -14.60 4.80
CA PRO A 495 -1.58 -15.67 5.65
C PRO A 495 -1.63 -16.98 4.87
N ARG A 496 -0.52 -17.72 4.80
CA ARG A 496 -0.52 -19.01 4.12
C ARG A 496 -1.55 -19.93 4.78
N MET A 497 -2.31 -20.67 3.97
CA MET A 497 -3.25 -21.66 4.48
C MET A 497 -2.55 -22.60 5.48
N GLU A 498 -3.15 -22.74 6.65
CA GLU A 498 -2.74 -23.69 7.66
C GLU A 498 -3.46 -25.03 7.49
N TYR A 499 -2.80 -26.11 7.89
CA TYR A 499 -3.33 -27.45 7.83
C TYR A 499 -3.31 -28.09 9.21
N GLN A 500 -4.42 -28.70 9.61
CA GLN A 500 -4.54 -29.40 10.90
C GLN A 500 -4.96 -30.84 10.70
N ARG A 501 -4.67 -31.69 11.69
CA ARG A 501 -5.16 -33.09 11.68
C ARG A 501 -6.68 -33.11 11.82
N LEU A 502 -7.32 -34.03 11.11
CA LEU A 502 -8.74 -34.30 11.25
C LEU A 502 -8.96 -35.27 12.42
N GLY A 503 -9.25 -34.71 13.60
CA GLY A 503 -9.30 -35.46 14.85
C GLY A 503 -7.93 -36.03 15.20
N THR A 504 -7.92 -37.28 15.68
CA THR A 504 -6.68 -38.03 16.00
C THR A 504 -6.05 -38.72 14.79
N SER A 505 -6.71 -38.68 13.62
CA SER A 505 -6.17 -39.30 12.40
C SER A 505 -4.89 -38.62 11.90
N SER A 506 -4.12 -39.33 11.07
CA SER A 506 -2.96 -38.76 10.37
C SER A 506 -3.33 -37.91 9.16
N LEU A 507 -4.61 -37.87 8.76
CA LEU A 507 -5.08 -37.03 7.66
C LEU A 507 -5.04 -35.55 8.08
N LYS A 508 -4.37 -34.71 7.31
CA LYS A 508 -4.39 -33.26 7.51
C LYS A 508 -5.30 -32.59 6.50
N VAL A 509 -6.20 -31.74 6.96
CA VAL A 509 -7.12 -30.94 6.14
C VAL A 509 -6.76 -29.46 6.22
N SER A 510 -7.16 -28.68 5.21
CA SER A 510 -7.09 -27.22 5.29
C SER A 510 -8.01 -26.74 6.43
N ARG A 511 -7.53 -25.79 7.24
CA ARG A 511 -8.30 -25.28 8.39
C ARG A 511 -9.65 -24.67 8.01
N VAL A 512 -9.80 -24.22 6.77
CA VAL A 512 -11.10 -23.93 6.15
C VAL A 512 -11.36 -24.96 5.05
N ILE A 513 -12.58 -25.50 5.00
CA ILE A 513 -13.03 -26.46 4.00
C ILE A 513 -13.95 -25.75 3.01
N LEU A 514 -13.73 -25.96 1.71
CA LEU A 514 -14.59 -25.41 0.68
C LEU A 514 -15.89 -26.22 0.58
N GLY A 515 -17.03 -25.59 0.86
CA GLY A 515 -18.35 -26.19 0.67
C GLY A 515 -18.86 -26.04 -0.76
N CYS A 516 -18.99 -27.14 -1.48
CA CYS A 516 -19.37 -27.20 -2.89
C CYS A 516 -20.88 -27.25 -3.15
N MET A 517 -21.73 -27.14 -2.10
CA MET A 517 -23.20 -27.08 -2.26
C MET A 517 -23.66 -25.93 -3.17
N ALA A 518 -22.85 -24.89 -3.29
CA ALA A 518 -23.13 -23.75 -4.15
C ALA A 518 -22.82 -24.01 -5.64
N PHE A 519 -22.34 -25.17 -6.04
CA PHE A 519 -21.92 -25.45 -7.43
C PHE A 519 -22.85 -26.48 -8.08
N GLY A 520 -23.37 -26.15 -9.27
CA GLY A 520 -24.25 -27.03 -10.04
C GLY A 520 -25.29 -26.27 -10.86
N ASN A 521 -26.56 -26.66 -10.73
CA ASN A 521 -27.68 -26.17 -11.51
C ASN A 521 -28.46 -25.11 -10.71
N PRO A 522 -28.51 -23.85 -11.17
CA PRO A 522 -29.26 -22.77 -10.50
C PRO A 522 -30.77 -23.03 -10.39
N SER A 523 -31.32 -23.92 -11.22
CA SER A 523 -32.74 -24.33 -11.17
C SER A 523 -33.01 -25.45 -10.16
N TRP A 524 -32.02 -25.92 -9.40
CA TRP A 524 -32.22 -26.96 -8.40
C TRP A 524 -33.18 -26.50 -7.29
N GLU A 525 -34.25 -27.26 -7.08
CA GLU A 525 -35.38 -26.88 -6.26
C GLU A 525 -34.98 -26.43 -4.84
N GLY A 526 -35.49 -25.26 -4.44
CA GLY A 526 -35.24 -24.66 -3.13
C GLY A 526 -33.80 -24.16 -2.90
N SER A 527 -32.99 -24.04 -3.96
CA SER A 527 -31.58 -23.61 -3.86
C SER A 527 -31.19 -22.55 -4.92
N PRO A 528 -31.87 -21.39 -4.97
CA PRO A 528 -31.64 -20.36 -6.02
C PRO A 528 -30.27 -19.66 -5.98
N TRP A 529 -29.40 -20.02 -5.03
CA TRP A 529 -28.04 -19.46 -4.86
C TRP A 529 -26.93 -20.35 -5.45
N VAL A 530 -27.31 -21.44 -6.13
CA VAL A 530 -26.35 -22.32 -6.80
C VAL A 530 -25.83 -21.63 -8.05
N LEU A 531 -24.52 -21.73 -8.26
CA LEU A 531 -23.78 -21.19 -9.39
C LEU A 531 -23.61 -22.25 -10.49
N PRO A 532 -23.76 -21.86 -11.77
CA PRO A 532 -23.46 -22.73 -12.89
C PRO A 532 -21.97 -23.07 -12.95
N GLU A 533 -21.64 -24.11 -13.72
CA GLU A 533 -20.29 -24.63 -13.85
C GLU A 533 -19.26 -23.55 -14.25
N GLU A 534 -19.58 -22.71 -15.23
CA GLU A 534 -18.69 -21.65 -15.74
C GLU A 534 -18.26 -20.67 -14.64
N GLU A 535 -19.13 -20.41 -13.66
CA GLU A 535 -18.84 -19.55 -12.51
C GLU A 535 -18.16 -20.32 -11.37
N ALA A 536 -18.44 -21.61 -11.23
CA ALA A 536 -17.88 -22.46 -10.18
C ALA A 536 -16.41 -22.85 -10.42
N LEU A 537 -16.02 -23.10 -11.67
CA LEU A 537 -14.67 -23.56 -12.03
C LEU A 537 -13.57 -22.57 -11.60
N PRO A 538 -13.66 -21.25 -11.88
CA PRO A 538 -12.67 -20.28 -11.40
C PRO A 538 -12.55 -20.24 -9.87
N LEU A 539 -13.64 -20.47 -9.14
CA LEU A 539 -13.65 -20.48 -7.67
C LEU A 539 -12.91 -21.70 -7.11
N LEU A 540 -13.10 -22.88 -7.71
CA LEU A 540 -12.37 -24.10 -7.34
C LEU A 540 -10.87 -23.93 -7.58
N LYS A 541 -10.49 -23.32 -8.72
CA LYS A 541 -9.10 -23.00 -9.02
C LYS A 541 -8.50 -22.02 -8.01
N LYS A 542 -9.19 -20.92 -7.74
CA LYS A 542 -8.74 -19.91 -6.76
C LYS A 542 -8.60 -20.50 -5.36
N ALA A 543 -9.56 -21.31 -4.93
CA ALA A 543 -9.50 -21.99 -3.64
C ALA A 543 -8.24 -22.87 -3.53
N TYR A 544 -7.94 -23.66 -4.57
CA TYR A 544 -6.72 -24.46 -4.64
C TYR A 544 -5.45 -23.59 -4.58
N ASP A 545 -5.40 -22.50 -5.34
CA ASP A 545 -4.26 -21.58 -5.39
C ASP A 545 -4.01 -20.88 -4.04
N CYS A 546 -5.07 -20.61 -3.29
CA CYS A 546 -5.01 -20.09 -1.91
C CYS A 546 -4.67 -21.17 -0.87
N GLY A 547 -4.49 -22.43 -1.28
CA GLY A 547 -4.18 -23.57 -0.41
C GLY A 547 -5.38 -24.27 0.21
N ILE A 548 -6.62 -23.83 -0.06
CA ILE A 548 -7.85 -24.50 0.36
C ILE A 548 -8.02 -25.76 -0.50
N ASN A 549 -7.42 -26.86 -0.03
CA ASN A 549 -7.36 -28.12 -0.76
C ASN A 549 -8.30 -29.20 -0.22
N THR A 550 -9.14 -28.88 0.78
CA THR A 550 -10.15 -29.78 1.31
C THR A 550 -11.53 -29.32 0.84
N TRP A 551 -12.21 -30.15 0.07
CA TRP A 551 -13.46 -29.81 -0.63
C TRP A 551 -14.59 -30.76 -0.21
N ASP A 552 -15.70 -30.18 0.25
CA ASP A 552 -16.87 -30.89 0.77
C ASP A 552 -18.05 -30.78 -0.19
N THR A 553 -18.52 -31.92 -0.68
CA THR A 553 -19.70 -32.04 -1.55
C THR A 553 -20.66 -33.13 -1.02
N ALA A 554 -21.63 -33.54 -1.82
CA ALA A 554 -22.55 -34.65 -1.52
C ALA A 554 -23.07 -35.27 -2.82
N ASN A 555 -23.39 -36.56 -2.77
CA ASN A 555 -24.01 -37.26 -3.89
C ASN A 555 -25.26 -36.53 -4.44
N THR A 556 -26.06 -35.93 -3.57
CA THR A 556 -27.34 -35.27 -3.90
C THR A 556 -27.21 -33.77 -4.21
N TYR A 557 -26.05 -33.15 -3.97
CA TYR A 557 -25.90 -31.70 -4.17
C TYR A 557 -26.06 -31.36 -5.65
N SER A 558 -27.04 -30.49 -5.93
CA SER A 558 -27.48 -30.20 -7.29
C SER A 558 -27.74 -31.48 -8.10
N ASN A 559 -28.38 -32.47 -7.48
CA ASN A 559 -28.69 -33.75 -8.08
C ASN A 559 -27.47 -34.47 -8.70
N GLY A 560 -26.34 -34.44 -7.99
CA GLY A 560 -25.07 -35.05 -8.39
C GLY A 560 -24.16 -34.14 -9.22
N LEU A 561 -24.67 -33.03 -9.76
CA LEU A 561 -23.88 -32.14 -10.61
C LEU A 561 -22.70 -31.50 -9.87
N SER A 562 -22.81 -31.27 -8.56
CA SER A 562 -21.70 -30.73 -7.75
C SER A 562 -20.45 -31.62 -7.82
N GLU A 563 -20.61 -32.95 -7.75
CA GLU A 563 -19.50 -33.90 -7.88
C GLU A 563 -18.88 -33.88 -9.27
N VAL A 564 -19.70 -33.73 -10.32
CA VAL A 564 -19.24 -33.59 -11.71
C VAL A 564 -18.39 -32.34 -11.89
N VAL A 565 -18.84 -31.20 -11.35
CA VAL A 565 -18.09 -29.93 -11.41
C VAL A 565 -16.74 -30.04 -10.69
N VAL A 566 -16.72 -30.70 -9.51
CA VAL A 566 -15.47 -30.95 -8.76
C VAL A 566 -14.51 -31.84 -9.56
N GLY A 567 -14.99 -32.95 -10.14
CA GLY A 567 -14.17 -33.83 -10.99
C GLY A 567 -13.63 -33.10 -12.21
N LYS A 568 -14.48 -32.31 -12.89
CA LYS A 568 -14.08 -31.49 -14.03
C LYS A 568 -13.00 -30.48 -13.67
N ALA A 569 -13.12 -29.77 -12.54
CA ALA A 569 -12.11 -28.80 -12.09
C ALA A 569 -10.73 -29.43 -11.91
N LEU A 570 -10.65 -30.64 -11.35
CA LEU A 570 -9.39 -31.35 -11.20
C LEU A 570 -8.71 -31.61 -12.55
N ARG A 571 -9.49 -32.08 -13.52
CA ARG A 571 -9.01 -32.37 -14.89
C ARG A 571 -8.63 -31.10 -15.64
N GLU A 572 -9.53 -30.12 -15.66
CA GLU A 572 -9.39 -28.89 -16.45
C GLU A 572 -8.17 -28.06 -16.02
N PHE A 573 -7.95 -27.93 -14.71
CA PHE A 573 -6.82 -27.18 -14.17
C PHE A 573 -5.60 -28.04 -13.89
N SER A 574 -5.59 -29.32 -14.32
CA SER A 574 -4.50 -30.28 -14.08
C SER A 574 -4.09 -30.36 -12.60
N ILE A 575 -5.06 -30.24 -11.68
CA ILE A 575 -4.82 -30.31 -10.25
C ILE A 575 -4.56 -31.78 -9.89
N PRO A 576 -3.39 -32.12 -9.32
CA PRO A 576 -3.12 -33.50 -8.96
C PRO A 576 -4.10 -33.99 -7.89
N ARG A 577 -4.90 -35.02 -8.20
CA ARG A 577 -5.90 -35.60 -7.30
C ARG A 577 -5.36 -35.91 -5.89
N LYS A 578 -4.09 -36.33 -5.78
CA LYS A 578 -3.38 -36.59 -4.52
C LYS A 578 -3.10 -35.36 -3.64
N LYS A 579 -3.24 -34.15 -4.18
CA LYS A 579 -3.04 -32.88 -3.46
C LYS A 579 -4.35 -32.29 -2.91
N VAL A 580 -5.49 -32.90 -3.23
CA VAL A 580 -6.82 -32.44 -2.83
C VAL A 580 -7.47 -33.53 -1.97
N ILE A 581 -8.18 -33.13 -0.93
CA ILE A 581 -8.97 -34.02 -0.07
C ILE A 581 -10.43 -33.79 -0.41
N ILE A 582 -11.11 -34.84 -0.87
CA ILE A 582 -12.53 -34.78 -1.23
C ILE A 582 -13.36 -35.48 -0.17
N LEU A 583 -14.31 -34.73 0.39
CA LEU A 583 -15.36 -35.24 1.24
C LEU A 583 -16.64 -35.30 0.43
N THR A 584 -17.31 -36.46 0.42
CA THR A 584 -18.68 -36.57 -0.11
C THR A 584 -19.57 -37.30 0.88
N LYS A 585 -20.88 -37.29 0.61
CA LYS A 585 -21.91 -37.79 1.50
C LYS A 585 -22.82 -38.77 0.79
N LEU A 586 -23.37 -39.73 1.55
CA LEU A 586 -24.41 -40.65 1.10
C LEU A 586 -25.62 -40.59 2.04
N TYR A 587 -26.83 -40.68 1.48
CA TYR A 587 -28.10 -41.00 2.17
C TYR A 587 -29.27 -40.69 1.23
N TYR A 588 -29.31 -39.47 0.69
CA TYR A 588 -30.42 -38.99 -0.15
C TYR A 588 -30.32 -39.54 -1.58
N PRO A 589 -31.45 -39.69 -2.27
CA PRO A 589 -31.44 -40.15 -3.65
C PRO A 589 -30.83 -39.11 -4.60
N VAL A 590 -30.35 -39.62 -5.72
CA VAL A 590 -29.94 -38.82 -6.89
C VAL A 590 -30.90 -39.20 -8.02
N MET A 591 -31.72 -38.25 -8.43
CA MET A 591 -32.64 -38.39 -9.55
C MET A 591 -31.89 -38.33 -10.88
N GLU A 592 -32.56 -38.49 -12.01
CA GLU A 592 -31.95 -38.20 -13.33
C GLU A 592 -31.41 -36.76 -13.37
N ILE A 593 -30.18 -36.57 -13.87
CA ILE A 593 -29.47 -35.26 -13.86
C ILE A 593 -30.28 -34.12 -14.50
N THR A 594 -31.16 -34.44 -15.45
CA THR A 594 -32.07 -33.50 -16.12
C THR A 594 -33.19 -32.99 -15.22
N SER A 595 -33.44 -33.64 -14.09
CA SER A 595 -34.45 -33.25 -13.12
C SER A 595 -33.94 -32.13 -12.21
N ASN A 596 -34.75 -31.08 -12.09
CA ASN A 596 -34.57 -30.02 -11.11
C ASN A 596 -35.15 -30.37 -9.74
N ALA A 597 -35.88 -31.49 -9.63
CA ALA A 597 -36.62 -31.86 -8.45
C ALA A 597 -35.71 -32.22 -7.28
N ARG A 598 -36.15 -31.86 -6.07
CA ARG A 598 -35.50 -32.27 -4.83
C ARG A 598 -36.53 -32.93 -3.91
N PRO A 599 -36.64 -34.27 -3.92
CA PRO A 599 -37.60 -34.98 -3.07
C PRO A 599 -37.43 -34.58 -1.60
N ASN A 600 -38.44 -33.93 -1.03
CA ASN A 600 -38.42 -33.45 0.34
C ASN A 600 -39.85 -33.40 0.94
N PRO A 601 -40.22 -34.34 1.83
CA PRO A 601 -39.38 -35.44 2.31
C PRO A 601 -39.14 -36.50 1.22
N ALA A 602 -37.94 -37.07 1.21
CA ALA A 602 -37.65 -38.30 0.46
C ALA A 602 -38.02 -39.50 1.33
N VAL A 603 -38.71 -40.48 0.77
CA VAL A 603 -39.11 -41.71 1.46
C VAL A 603 -38.54 -42.89 0.70
N ASN A 604 -37.95 -43.85 1.43
CA ASN A 604 -37.35 -45.06 0.85
C ASN A 604 -38.43 -46.10 0.47
N ASP A 605 -39.32 -45.71 -0.43
CA ASP A 605 -40.44 -46.52 -0.90
C ASP A 605 -40.84 -46.10 -2.33
N GLY A 606 -41.75 -46.85 -2.96
CA GLY A 606 -42.27 -46.54 -4.29
C GLY A 606 -41.16 -46.43 -5.34
N THR A 607 -41.12 -45.29 -6.04
CA THR A 607 -40.12 -45.04 -7.10
C THR A 607 -38.70 -44.81 -6.58
N LEU A 608 -38.54 -44.53 -5.28
CA LEU A 608 -37.25 -44.28 -4.62
C LEU A 608 -36.78 -45.48 -3.78
N VAL A 609 -37.49 -46.61 -3.84
CA VAL A 609 -37.17 -47.81 -3.06
C VAL A 609 -35.73 -48.27 -3.34
N ASN A 610 -34.95 -48.46 -2.28
CA ASN A 610 -33.53 -48.78 -2.29
C ASN A 610 -32.60 -47.74 -2.96
N GLN A 611 -33.10 -46.55 -3.28
CA GLN A 611 -32.30 -45.46 -3.87
C GLN A 611 -31.85 -44.43 -2.84
N MET A 612 -32.09 -44.69 -1.56
CA MET A 612 -31.70 -43.84 -0.43
C MET A 612 -31.53 -44.67 0.85
N GLY A 613 -31.13 -44.02 1.94
CA GLY A 613 -30.94 -44.65 3.25
C GLY A 613 -29.56 -45.30 3.40
N LEU A 614 -29.42 -46.21 4.37
CA LEU A 614 -28.13 -46.82 4.74
C LEU A 614 -28.08 -48.33 4.51
N SER A 615 -28.91 -48.88 3.62
CA SER A 615 -28.81 -50.29 3.26
C SER A 615 -27.48 -50.60 2.57
N ARG A 616 -26.94 -51.80 2.78
CA ARG A 616 -25.68 -52.21 2.13
C ARG A 616 -25.72 -52.02 0.60
N LYS A 617 -26.85 -52.39 -0.03
CA LYS A 617 -27.06 -52.22 -1.48
C LYS A 617 -26.88 -50.76 -1.88
N HIS A 618 -27.62 -49.85 -1.23
CA HIS A 618 -27.56 -48.43 -1.57
C HIS A 618 -26.18 -47.83 -1.31
N ILE A 619 -25.55 -48.17 -0.17
CA ILE A 619 -24.20 -47.73 0.16
C ILE A 619 -23.23 -48.03 -0.98
N PHE A 620 -23.17 -49.28 -1.47
CA PHE A 620 -22.26 -49.64 -2.54
C PHE A 620 -22.60 -48.96 -3.88
N GLU A 621 -23.87 -48.94 -4.27
CA GLU A 621 -24.33 -48.32 -5.52
C GLU A 621 -24.07 -46.80 -5.53
N ALA A 622 -24.33 -46.12 -4.42
CA ALA A 622 -24.12 -44.68 -4.29
C ALA A 622 -22.65 -44.28 -4.37
N ILE A 623 -21.74 -45.10 -3.82
CA ILE A 623 -20.31 -44.82 -3.87
C ILE A 623 -19.73 -45.04 -5.26
N ASP A 624 -20.13 -46.11 -5.95
CA ASP A 624 -19.73 -46.32 -7.34
C ASP A 624 -20.21 -45.18 -8.25
N ALA A 625 -21.44 -44.70 -8.03
CA ALA A 625 -21.97 -43.56 -8.75
C ALA A 625 -21.22 -42.24 -8.43
N SER A 626 -20.81 -42.04 -7.17
CA SER A 626 -20.07 -40.83 -6.74
C SER A 626 -18.65 -40.82 -7.30
N LEU A 627 -17.95 -41.96 -7.27
CA LEU A 627 -16.63 -42.12 -7.90
C LEU A 627 -16.65 -41.83 -9.40
N LYS A 628 -17.72 -42.27 -10.09
CA LYS A 628 -17.93 -41.97 -11.52
C LYS A 628 -18.12 -40.48 -11.77
N ARG A 629 -18.95 -39.78 -10.96
CA ARG A 629 -19.17 -38.33 -11.11
C ARG A 629 -17.93 -37.50 -10.79
N LEU A 630 -17.19 -37.89 -9.75
CA LEU A 630 -15.92 -37.25 -9.36
C LEU A 630 -14.75 -37.58 -10.30
N GLU A 631 -14.93 -38.55 -11.20
CA GLU A 631 -13.88 -39.08 -12.09
C GLU A 631 -12.62 -39.51 -11.33
N THR A 632 -12.82 -40.24 -10.21
CA THR A 632 -11.72 -40.69 -9.35
C THR A 632 -11.95 -42.12 -8.88
N THR A 633 -10.91 -42.76 -8.36
CA THR A 633 -10.96 -44.15 -7.87
C THR A 633 -11.13 -44.26 -6.36
N TYR A 634 -10.99 -43.15 -5.62
CA TYR A 634 -11.11 -43.12 -4.17
C TYR A 634 -11.73 -41.81 -3.65
N ILE A 635 -12.45 -41.92 -2.54
CA ILE A 635 -12.94 -40.80 -1.72
C ILE A 635 -12.06 -40.71 -0.46
N ASP A 636 -11.62 -39.50 -0.09
CA ASP A 636 -10.80 -39.33 1.10
C ASP A 636 -11.64 -39.52 2.37
N VAL A 637 -12.77 -38.82 2.50
CA VAL A 637 -13.69 -39.00 3.63
C VAL A 637 -15.12 -39.20 3.15
N LEU A 638 -15.72 -40.33 3.50
CA LEU A 638 -17.14 -40.59 3.25
C LEU A 638 -17.97 -40.28 4.48
N GLN A 639 -18.90 -39.35 4.31
CA GLN A 639 -19.77 -38.87 5.37
C GLN A 639 -21.15 -39.54 5.28
N LEU A 640 -21.66 -40.07 6.40
CA LEU A 640 -23.09 -40.39 6.51
C LEU A 640 -23.88 -39.09 6.55
N HIS A 641 -24.62 -38.76 5.48
CA HIS A 641 -25.32 -37.47 5.39
C HIS A 641 -26.41 -37.36 6.46
N ARG A 642 -27.18 -38.43 6.66
CA ARG A 642 -28.25 -38.59 7.64
C ARG A 642 -28.33 -40.05 8.06
N VAL A 643 -29.14 -40.31 9.07
CA VAL A 643 -29.42 -41.64 9.63
C VAL A 643 -30.93 -41.85 9.68
N ASP A 644 -31.34 -43.11 9.60
CA ASP A 644 -32.73 -43.54 9.73
C ASP A 644 -32.84 -44.62 10.84
N GLU A 645 -34.00 -45.26 10.98
CA GLU A 645 -34.24 -46.30 11.98
C GLU A 645 -33.31 -47.51 11.85
N THR A 646 -32.61 -47.67 10.73
CA THR A 646 -31.59 -48.74 10.56
C THR A 646 -30.45 -48.60 11.57
N VAL A 647 -30.13 -47.40 12.07
CA VAL A 647 -29.11 -47.24 13.11
C VAL A 647 -29.51 -47.90 14.42
N SER A 648 -30.80 -47.84 14.77
CA SER A 648 -31.34 -48.47 15.98
C SER A 648 -31.52 -49.98 15.83
N SER A 649 -31.78 -50.45 14.61
CA SER A 649 -32.18 -51.83 14.35
C SER A 649 -31.08 -52.71 13.76
N ASN A 650 -30.12 -52.15 13.01
CA ASN A 650 -29.11 -52.87 12.21
C ASN A 650 -27.79 -52.08 12.07
N SER A 651 -27.26 -51.53 13.17
CA SER A 651 -25.97 -50.82 13.19
C SER A 651 -24.80 -51.62 12.59
N GLU A 652 -24.80 -52.94 12.78
CA GLU A 652 -23.78 -53.86 12.33
C GLU A 652 -23.71 -53.98 10.81
N GLU A 653 -24.86 -54.01 10.12
CA GLU A 653 -24.89 -54.05 8.65
C GLU A 653 -24.31 -52.76 8.07
N VAL A 654 -24.74 -51.61 8.60
CA VAL A 654 -24.29 -50.29 8.16
C VAL A 654 -22.77 -50.17 8.35
N MET A 655 -22.27 -50.43 9.56
CA MET A 655 -20.84 -50.26 9.84
C MET A 655 -19.97 -51.28 9.11
N LYS A 656 -20.45 -52.52 8.90
CA LYS A 656 -19.73 -53.49 8.08
C LYS A 656 -19.69 -53.08 6.62
N ALA A 657 -20.79 -52.57 6.05
CA ALA A 657 -20.81 -52.06 4.68
C ALA A 657 -19.82 -50.90 4.47
N LEU A 658 -19.77 -49.96 5.41
CA LEU A 658 -18.80 -48.86 5.39
C LEU A 658 -17.35 -49.36 5.53
N HIS A 659 -17.11 -50.31 6.43
CA HIS A 659 -15.78 -50.91 6.60
C HIS A 659 -15.32 -51.66 5.35
N ASP A 660 -16.21 -52.41 4.70
CA ASP A 660 -15.89 -53.13 3.47
C ASP A 660 -15.52 -52.16 2.33
N LEU A 661 -16.12 -50.97 2.25
CA LEU A 661 -15.70 -49.93 1.30
C LEU A 661 -14.28 -49.41 1.58
N VAL A 662 -13.91 -49.33 2.86
CA VAL A 662 -12.55 -48.96 3.28
C VAL A 662 -11.56 -50.06 2.92
N GLN A 663 -11.90 -51.33 3.21
CA GLN A 663 -11.08 -52.48 2.82
C GLN A 663 -10.92 -52.59 1.29
N ALA A 664 -11.95 -52.21 0.53
CA ALA A 664 -11.91 -52.17 -0.93
C ALA A 664 -11.09 -50.99 -1.49
N GLY A 665 -10.60 -50.07 -0.65
CA GLY A 665 -9.83 -48.89 -1.08
C GLY A 665 -10.65 -47.82 -1.81
N LYS A 666 -11.98 -47.94 -1.85
CA LYS A 666 -12.87 -46.93 -2.46
C LYS A 666 -13.02 -45.70 -1.58
N VAL A 667 -12.82 -45.87 -0.28
CA VAL A 667 -12.94 -44.83 0.75
C VAL A 667 -11.74 -44.96 1.69
N HIS A 668 -11.10 -43.86 2.08
CA HIS A 668 -9.99 -43.91 3.04
C HIS A 668 -10.44 -43.73 4.49
N TYR A 669 -11.31 -42.75 4.75
CA TYR A 669 -11.80 -42.41 6.08
C TYR A 669 -13.33 -42.31 6.09
N LEU A 670 -13.91 -42.57 7.26
CA LEU A 670 -15.35 -42.45 7.48
C LEU A 670 -15.64 -41.22 8.32
N GLY A 671 -16.81 -40.62 8.12
CA GLY A 671 -17.33 -39.63 9.05
C GLY A 671 -18.86 -39.57 9.02
N ALA A 672 -19.40 -38.67 9.81
CA ALA A 672 -20.82 -38.53 10.08
C ALA A 672 -21.25 -37.08 9.91
N SER A 673 -22.52 -36.84 9.59
CA SER A 673 -23.13 -35.51 9.52
C SER A 673 -24.46 -35.51 10.26
N SER A 674 -24.67 -34.51 11.12
CA SER A 674 -25.90 -34.22 11.88
C SER A 674 -26.72 -35.45 12.29
N MET A 675 -26.49 -35.92 13.52
CA MET A 675 -27.27 -36.97 14.17
C MET A 675 -27.21 -36.78 15.68
N HIS A 676 -28.07 -37.47 16.43
CA HIS A 676 -27.98 -37.43 17.90
C HIS A 676 -26.68 -38.10 18.38
N CYS A 677 -26.13 -37.64 19.50
CA CYS A 677 -24.91 -38.19 20.09
C CYS A 677 -25.02 -39.71 20.33
N TRP A 678 -26.17 -40.20 20.81
CA TRP A 678 -26.38 -41.63 21.02
C TRP A 678 -26.33 -42.45 19.71
N GLN A 679 -26.75 -41.89 18.57
CA GLN A 679 -26.68 -42.56 17.27
C GLN A 679 -25.23 -42.66 16.81
N LEU A 680 -24.47 -41.57 16.94
CA LEU A 680 -23.05 -41.56 16.64
C LEU A 680 -22.29 -42.56 17.53
N ALA A 681 -22.55 -42.54 18.83
CA ALA A 681 -21.94 -43.45 19.79
C ALA A 681 -22.27 -44.91 19.45
N ARG A 682 -23.53 -45.22 19.14
CA ARG A 682 -23.94 -46.58 18.76
C ARG A 682 -23.16 -47.09 17.55
N LEU A 683 -23.10 -46.31 16.47
CA LEU A 683 -22.36 -46.69 15.26
C LEU A 683 -20.85 -46.79 15.51
N HIS A 684 -20.26 -45.82 16.21
CA HIS A 684 -18.83 -45.78 16.49
C HIS A 684 -18.39 -46.98 17.36
N TYR A 685 -19.14 -47.28 18.42
CA TYR A 685 -18.84 -48.42 19.28
C TYR A 685 -19.15 -49.76 18.63
N THR A 686 -20.15 -49.83 17.74
CA THR A 686 -20.37 -51.03 16.90
C THR A 686 -19.12 -51.35 16.06
N ALA A 687 -18.51 -50.34 15.44
CA ALA A 687 -17.27 -50.54 14.71
C ALA A 687 -16.11 -50.95 15.63
N LYS A 688 -15.91 -50.26 16.76
CA LYS A 688 -14.85 -50.59 17.73
C LYS A 688 -14.94 -52.03 18.24
N MET A 689 -16.14 -52.46 18.64
CA MET A 689 -16.38 -53.81 19.17
C MET A 689 -16.10 -54.92 18.15
N ASN A 690 -16.21 -54.62 16.86
CA ASN A 690 -15.97 -55.58 15.77
C ASN A 690 -14.59 -55.40 15.11
N GLY A 691 -13.74 -54.48 15.60
CA GLY A 691 -12.45 -54.17 14.98
C GLY A 691 -12.58 -53.52 13.59
N TRP A 692 -13.73 -52.89 13.29
CA TRP A 692 -13.99 -52.20 12.03
C TRP A 692 -13.57 -50.73 12.08
N THR A 693 -13.56 -50.10 10.90
CA THR A 693 -13.20 -48.69 10.75
C THR A 693 -14.24 -47.80 11.46
N GLY A 694 -13.79 -46.99 12.42
CA GLY A 694 -14.61 -45.99 13.09
C GLY A 694 -14.66 -44.65 12.35
N PHE A 695 -15.37 -43.68 12.92
CA PHE A 695 -15.46 -42.33 12.36
C PHE A 695 -14.23 -41.48 12.69
N THR A 696 -13.80 -40.69 11.71
CA THR A 696 -12.68 -39.73 11.77
C THR A 696 -13.20 -38.29 11.87
N SER A 697 -14.41 -38.01 11.38
CA SER A 697 -14.99 -36.66 11.40
C SER A 697 -16.48 -36.62 11.70
N MET A 698 -16.92 -35.48 12.25
CA MET A 698 -18.31 -35.12 12.49
C MET A 698 -18.60 -33.74 11.87
N GLN A 699 -19.56 -33.70 10.95
CA GLN A 699 -20.06 -32.51 10.28
C GLN A 699 -21.38 -32.08 10.91
N ASN A 700 -21.28 -31.27 11.95
CA ASN A 700 -22.39 -30.80 12.76
C ASN A 700 -22.83 -29.38 12.42
N LEU A 701 -24.06 -29.01 12.82
CA LEU A 701 -24.52 -27.63 12.70
C LEU A 701 -23.95 -26.85 13.89
N TYR A 702 -22.94 -26.01 13.68
CA TYR A 702 -22.29 -25.31 14.77
C TYR A 702 -21.77 -23.94 14.34
N ASN A 703 -22.18 -22.89 15.06
CA ASN A 703 -21.79 -21.49 14.85
C ASN A 703 -22.24 -20.65 16.07
N LEU A 704 -21.90 -19.36 16.07
CA LEU A 704 -22.19 -18.47 17.22
C LEU A 704 -23.67 -18.38 17.62
N VAL A 705 -24.61 -18.55 16.68
CA VAL A 705 -26.06 -18.47 16.95
C VAL A 705 -26.73 -19.84 17.08
N TYR A 706 -25.97 -20.94 16.94
CA TYR A 706 -26.45 -22.30 17.18
C TYR A 706 -25.30 -23.18 17.71
N ARG A 707 -25.37 -23.50 19.01
CA ARG A 707 -24.32 -24.18 19.80
C ARG A 707 -24.83 -25.44 20.50
N GLU A 708 -25.93 -26.02 20.03
CA GLU A 708 -26.54 -27.21 20.68
C GLU A 708 -25.62 -28.42 20.72
N GLU A 709 -24.70 -28.52 19.76
CA GLU A 709 -23.69 -29.58 19.67
C GLU A 709 -22.70 -29.56 20.85
N GLU A 710 -22.56 -28.45 21.58
CA GLU A 710 -21.72 -28.36 22.78
C GLU A 710 -22.27 -29.18 23.97
N ARG A 711 -23.54 -29.59 23.92
CA ARG A 711 -24.16 -30.37 25.00
C ARG A 711 -23.58 -31.78 25.15
N ASP A 712 -23.38 -32.46 24.02
CA ASP A 712 -23.03 -33.89 24.03
C ASP A 712 -22.19 -34.35 22.82
N VAL A 713 -22.50 -33.92 21.59
CA VAL A 713 -21.79 -34.36 20.38
C VAL A 713 -20.34 -33.86 20.34
N ASN A 714 -20.09 -32.57 20.58
CA ASN A 714 -18.74 -32.01 20.55
C ASN A 714 -17.86 -32.63 21.66
N PRO A 715 -18.29 -32.72 22.94
CA PRO A 715 -17.54 -33.43 23.97
C PRO A 715 -17.27 -34.90 23.63
N PHE A 716 -18.25 -35.62 23.07
CA PHE A 716 -18.07 -37.00 22.63
C PHE A 716 -17.00 -37.10 21.54
N CYS A 717 -17.04 -36.22 20.53
CA CYS A 717 -16.06 -36.20 19.46
C CYS A 717 -14.64 -35.91 19.97
N ASP A 718 -14.50 -34.99 20.92
CA ASP A 718 -13.20 -34.65 21.53
C ASP A 718 -12.59 -35.86 22.25
N VAL A 719 -13.37 -36.54 23.09
CA VAL A 719 -12.93 -37.74 23.83
C VAL A 719 -12.59 -38.90 22.90
N GLU A 720 -13.40 -39.12 21.86
CA GLU A 720 -13.21 -40.22 20.90
C GLU A 720 -12.19 -39.89 19.79
N GLY A 721 -11.65 -38.67 19.78
CA GLY A 721 -10.67 -38.24 18.80
C GLY A 721 -11.24 -38.06 17.39
N ILE A 722 -12.51 -37.69 17.27
CA ILE A 722 -13.25 -37.41 16.03
C ILE A 722 -13.15 -35.91 15.72
N GLY A 723 -12.69 -35.55 14.52
CA GLY A 723 -12.51 -34.15 14.11
C GLY A 723 -13.83 -33.44 13.80
N LEU A 724 -13.97 -32.19 14.24
CA LEU A 724 -15.15 -31.36 13.99
C LEU A 724 -15.00 -30.53 12.71
N ILE A 725 -15.95 -30.68 11.79
CA ILE A 725 -15.99 -29.97 10.50
C ILE A 725 -17.36 -29.33 10.27
N PRO A 726 -17.69 -28.27 11.02
CA PRO A 726 -19.04 -27.77 11.12
C PRO A 726 -19.52 -27.12 9.82
N TRP A 727 -20.80 -27.30 9.50
CA TRP A 727 -21.46 -26.69 8.36
C TRP A 727 -22.32 -25.49 8.77
N SER A 728 -22.60 -24.60 7.81
CA SER A 728 -23.20 -23.26 8.07
C SER A 728 -22.45 -22.42 9.13
N PRO A 729 -21.13 -22.25 9.02
CA PRO A 729 -20.33 -21.51 10.00
C PRO A 729 -20.78 -20.04 10.17
N LEU A 730 -21.35 -19.46 9.10
CA LEU A 730 -21.88 -18.09 9.09
C LEU A 730 -23.40 -18.02 9.31
N ALA A 731 -24.04 -19.09 9.80
CA ALA A 731 -25.48 -19.21 9.98
C ALA A 731 -26.26 -18.77 8.72
N ARG A 732 -25.87 -19.31 7.57
CA ARG A 732 -26.42 -18.98 6.24
C ARG A 732 -26.37 -17.49 5.87
N GLY A 733 -25.45 -16.74 6.49
CA GLY A 733 -25.15 -15.34 6.19
C GLY A 733 -25.53 -14.36 7.30
N LEU A 734 -26.19 -14.81 8.37
CA LEU A 734 -26.58 -13.94 9.51
C LEU A 734 -25.37 -13.35 10.24
N LEU A 735 -24.28 -14.12 10.36
CA LEU A 735 -23.05 -13.69 11.04
C LEU A 735 -22.10 -12.88 10.14
N ALA A 736 -22.47 -12.69 8.87
CA ALA A 736 -21.62 -12.03 7.88
C ALA A 736 -21.93 -10.53 7.73
N ARG A 737 -22.90 -9.99 8.48
CA ARG A 737 -23.43 -8.63 8.31
C ARG A 737 -24.21 -8.15 9.53
N PRO A 738 -24.45 -6.83 9.66
CA PRO A 738 -25.35 -6.28 10.68
C PRO A 738 -26.79 -6.79 10.53
N SER A 739 -27.53 -6.85 11.64
CA SER A 739 -28.89 -7.43 11.72
C SER A 739 -29.92 -6.72 10.82
N ASN A 740 -29.70 -5.45 10.49
CA ASN A 740 -30.58 -4.64 9.64
C ASN A 740 -30.37 -4.85 8.12
N VAL A 741 -29.36 -5.62 7.70
CA VAL A 741 -29.04 -5.80 6.27
C VAL A 741 -29.56 -7.14 5.73
N GLN A 742 -30.47 -7.09 4.75
CA GLN A 742 -31.00 -8.28 4.07
C GLN A 742 -30.35 -8.52 2.69
N THR A 743 -30.29 -9.78 2.26
CA THR A 743 -29.92 -10.20 0.89
C THR A 743 -31.01 -11.01 0.22
N GLU A 744 -30.92 -11.17 -1.10
CA GLU A 744 -31.80 -12.07 -1.86
C GLU A 744 -31.81 -13.51 -1.30
N ARG A 745 -30.68 -14.02 -0.82
CA ARG A 745 -30.63 -15.33 -0.13
C ARG A 745 -31.45 -15.32 1.16
N SER A 746 -31.26 -14.33 2.05
CA SER A 746 -31.99 -14.30 3.33
C SER A 746 -33.50 -14.11 3.16
N LYS A 747 -33.96 -13.47 2.08
CA LYS A 747 -35.39 -13.32 1.76
C LYS A 747 -36.05 -14.62 1.27
N ARG A 748 -35.31 -15.44 0.52
CA ARG A 748 -35.86 -16.64 -0.17
C ARG A 748 -35.60 -17.96 0.55
N ASP A 749 -34.76 -17.94 1.58
CA ASP A 749 -34.27 -19.14 2.27
C ASP A 749 -35.04 -19.44 3.55
N ALA A 750 -36.17 -20.15 3.41
CA ALA A 750 -37.05 -20.54 4.52
C ALA A 750 -36.34 -21.33 5.64
N LYS A 751 -35.21 -22.00 5.34
CA LYS A 751 -34.44 -22.76 6.33
C LYS A 751 -33.72 -21.88 7.34
N THR A 752 -33.30 -20.68 6.94
CA THR A 752 -32.63 -19.73 7.85
C THR A 752 -33.57 -19.34 8.99
N ALA A 753 -34.83 -19.02 8.67
CA ALA A 753 -35.85 -18.71 9.67
C ALA A 753 -36.18 -19.92 10.56
N LYS A 754 -36.20 -21.13 10.00
CA LYS A 754 -36.48 -22.35 10.79
C LYS A 754 -35.35 -22.69 11.79
N TRP A 755 -34.09 -22.65 11.35
CA TRP A 755 -32.97 -23.17 12.13
C TRP A 755 -32.35 -22.16 13.11
N PHE A 756 -32.54 -20.87 12.87
CA PHE A 756 -31.90 -19.81 13.64
C PHE A 756 -32.93 -18.80 14.19
N ALA A 757 -34.06 -19.27 14.72
CA ALA A 757 -35.11 -18.41 15.31
C ALA A 757 -34.89 -18.08 16.81
N GLY A 758 -33.68 -17.67 17.18
CA GLY A 758 -33.34 -17.32 18.57
C GLY A 758 -33.45 -15.82 18.84
N ASP A 759 -34.12 -15.42 19.93
CA ASP A 759 -34.24 -14.02 20.36
C ASP A 759 -32.87 -13.37 20.67
N GLN A 760 -31.88 -14.20 20.99
CA GLN A 760 -30.49 -13.82 21.25
C GLN A 760 -29.70 -13.35 20.03
N ASN A 761 -30.15 -13.66 18.82
CA ASN A 761 -29.34 -13.54 17.62
C ASN A 761 -28.89 -12.10 17.36
N GLU A 762 -29.77 -11.13 17.58
CA GLU A 762 -29.45 -9.72 17.37
C GLU A 762 -28.30 -9.27 18.27
N LYS A 763 -28.31 -9.69 19.55
CA LYS A 763 -27.25 -9.37 20.50
C LYS A 763 -25.93 -10.05 20.12
N ILE A 764 -25.96 -11.30 19.67
CA ILE A 764 -24.75 -12.02 19.22
C ILE A 764 -24.17 -11.36 17.96
N ILE A 765 -25.00 -11.05 16.97
CA ILE A 765 -24.59 -10.38 15.73
C ILE A 765 -23.99 -9.01 16.03
N GLY A 766 -24.59 -8.24 16.94
CA GLY A 766 -24.06 -6.95 17.38
C GLY A 766 -22.67 -7.07 18.01
N ARG A 767 -22.40 -8.13 18.80
CA ARG A 767 -21.07 -8.37 19.37
C ARG A 767 -20.03 -8.79 18.33
N VAL A 768 -20.43 -9.56 17.32
CA VAL A 768 -19.56 -9.86 16.16
C VAL A 768 -19.19 -8.58 15.41
N GLN A 769 -20.16 -7.69 15.18
CA GLN A 769 -19.93 -6.41 14.54
C GLN A 769 -18.94 -5.55 15.34
N GLN A 770 -19.15 -5.43 16.66
CA GLN A 770 -18.27 -4.65 17.54
C GLN A 770 -16.79 -5.12 17.46
N ILE A 771 -16.55 -6.43 17.47
CA ILE A 771 -15.19 -6.98 17.38
C ILE A 771 -14.62 -6.76 15.97
N ALA A 772 -15.44 -6.93 14.93
CA ALA A 772 -15.02 -6.74 13.54
C ALA A 772 -14.54 -5.29 13.29
N GLU A 773 -15.30 -4.31 13.78
CA GLU A 773 -14.96 -2.88 13.70
C GLU A 773 -13.68 -2.54 14.47
N SER A 774 -13.55 -3.06 15.71
CA SER A 774 -12.36 -2.85 16.55
C SER A 774 -11.08 -3.38 15.90
N LYS A 775 -11.16 -4.52 15.19
CA LYS A 775 -10.00 -5.16 14.54
C LYS A 775 -9.82 -4.77 13.06
N GLY A 776 -10.67 -3.90 12.50
CA GLY A 776 -10.59 -3.50 11.09
C GLY A 776 -10.81 -4.64 10.09
N CYS A 777 -11.59 -5.66 10.45
CA CYS A 777 -11.81 -6.86 9.63
C CYS A 777 -13.30 -7.13 9.35
N SER A 778 -13.61 -8.14 8.53
CA SER A 778 -15.01 -8.49 8.24
C SER A 778 -15.68 -9.28 9.37
N MET A 779 -16.99 -9.10 9.55
CA MET A 779 -17.79 -9.90 10.49
C MET A 779 -17.69 -11.41 10.21
N SER A 780 -17.61 -11.77 8.92
CA SER A 780 -17.40 -13.16 8.51
C SER A 780 -16.07 -13.71 9.04
N ALA A 781 -15.00 -12.92 8.98
CA ALA A 781 -13.69 -13.32 9.48
C ALA A 781 -13.70 -13.54 11.00
N VAL A 782 -14.40 -12.70 11.77
CA VAL A 782 -14.57 -12.88 13.23
C VAL A 782 -15.31 -14.18 13.56
N ALA A 783 -16.45 -14.43 12.90
CA ALA A 783 -17.25 -15.64 13.14
C ALA A 783 -16.47 -16.92 12.77
N MET A 784 -15.67 -16.87 11.70
CA MET A 784 -14.77 -17.94 11.29
C MET A 784 -13.63 -18.14 12.27
N ALA A 785 -12.98 -17.06 12.72
CA ALA A 785 -11.91 -17.10 13.71
C ALA A 785 -12.36 -17.74 15.03
N TRP A 786 -13.61 -17.51 15.45
CA TRP A 786 -14.19 -18.16 16.62
C TRP A 786 -14.26 -19.69 16.46
N LEU A 787 -14.77 -20.19 15.33
CA LEU A 787 -14.81 -21.64 15.04
C LEU A 787 -13.42 -22.26 14.95
N LEU A 788 -12.47 -21.53 14.36
CA LEU A 788 -11.06 -21.93 14.29
C LEU A 788 -10.42 -21.98 15.67
N HIS A 789 -10.77 -21.07 16.58
CA HIS A 789 -10.33 -21.07 17.98
C HIS A 789 -10.87 -22.26 18.76
N LYS A 790 -12.07 -22.76 18.41
CA LYS A 790 -12.65 -24.00 18.94
C LYS A 790 -11.99 -25.28 18.40
N GLY A 791 -10.94 -25.16 17.58
CA GLY A 791 -10.22 -26.32 17.02
C GLY A 791 -10.91 -27.00 15.84
N THR A 792 -11.98 -26.40 15.30
CA THR A 792 -12.77 -26.99 14.20
C THR A 792 -12.20 -26.62 12.81
N CYS A 793 -12.56 -27.37 11.76
CA CYS A 793 -12.32 -26.96 10.36
C CYS A 793 -13.65 -26.64 9.65
N PRO A 794 -14.16 -25.41 9.74
CA PRO A 794 -15.48 -25.04 9.21
C PRO A 794 -15.60 -25.19 7.69
N ILE A 795 -16.78 -25.62 7.24
CA ILE A 795 -17.15 -25.78 5.83
C ILE A 795 -17.86 -24.53 5.34
N VAL A 796 -17.21 -23.76 4.47
CA VAL A 796 -17.65 -22.43 4.05
C VAL A 796 -18.10 -22.45 2.60
N GLY A 797 -19.27 -21.88 2.32
CA GLY A 797 -19.72 -21.62 0.96
C GLY A 797 -19.03 -20.40 0.36
N LEU A 798 -17.90 -20.60 -0.30
CA LEU A 798 -17.12 -19.55 -0.95
C LEU A 798 -17.55 -19.40 -2.40
N ASN A 799 -18.57 -18.56 -2.63
CA ASN A 799 -19.23 -18.37 -3.91
C ASN A 799 -18.84 -17.07 -4.64
N SER A 800 -17.71 -16.47 -4.28
CA SER A 800 -17.07 -15.35 -4.99
C SER A 800 -15.58 -15.33 -4.70
N LEU A 801 -14.78 -14.68 -5.56
CA LEU A 801 -13.32 -14.60 -5.38
C LEU A 801 -12.95 -13.83 -4.11
N GLU A 802 -13.67 -12.74 -3.84
CA GLU A 802 -13.46 -11.90 -2.65
C GLU A 802 -13.74 -12.68 -1.38
N ARG A 803 -14.71 -13.60 -1.38
CA ARG A 803 -14.99 -14.46 -0.22
C ARG A 803 -13.90 -15.48 0.02
N ILE A 804 -13.28 -16.02 -1.04
CA ILE A 804 -12.14 -16.92 -0.92
C ILE A 804 -10.96 -16.20 -0.25
N GLU A 805 -10.71 -14.96 -0.64
CA GLU A 805 -9.67 -14.13 -0.05
C GLU A 805 -10.03 -13.74 1.40
N ALA A 806 -11.25 -13.29 1.66
CA ALA A 806 -11.71 -12.96 3.01
C ALA A 806 -11.64 -14.16 3.98
N ALA A 807 -11.85 -15.38 3.49
CA ALA A 807 -11.70 -16.58 4.32
C ALA A 807 -10.26 -16.78 4.81
N THR A 808 -9.26 -16.27 4.08
CA THR A 808 -7.85 -16.29 4.52
C THR A 808 -7.53 -15.22 5.56
N GLU A 809 -8.30 -14.12 5.63
CA GLU A 809 -8.14 -13.10 6.66
C GLU A 809 -8.41 -13.65 8.07
N ALA A 810 -9.33 -14.63 8.19
CA ALA A 810 -9.68 -15.25 9.46
C ALA A 810 -8.49 -15.90 10.18
N PHE A 811 -7.43 -16.29 9.45
CA PHE A 811 -6.22 -16.87 10.05
C PHE A 811 -5.36 -15.86 10.79
N GLY A 812 -5.41 -14.58 10.41
CA GLY A 812 -4.68 -13.50 11.09
C GLY A 812 -5.39 -13.01 12.36
N ILE A 813 -6.62 -13.43 12.60
CA ILE A 813 -7.44 -12.92 13.70
C ILE A 813 -7.23 -13.77 14.94
N HIS A 814 -6.51 -13.22 15.91
CA HIS A 814 -6.45 -13.74 17.27
C HIS A 814 -7.56 -13.11 18.13
N LEU A 815 -8.45 -13.97 18.65
CA LEU A 815 -9.46 -13.60 19.62
C LEU A 815 -8.90 -13.79 21.04
N ALA A 816 -8.89 -12.72 21.84
CA ALA A 816 -8.57 -12.78 23.26
C ALA A 816 -9.65 -13.55 24.02
N LYS A 817 -9.32 -14.04 25.23
CA LYS A 817 -10.27 -14.82 26.04
C LYS A 817 -11.53 -14.03 26.36
N GLU A 818 -11.35 -12.73 26.60
CA GLU A 818 -12.42 -11.78 26.91
C GLU A 818 -13.32 -11.56 25.68
N GLU A 819 -12.75 -11.54 24.47
CA GLU A 819 -13.51 -11.40 23.22
C GLU A 819 -14.32 -12.67 22.92
N VAL A 820 -13.75 -13.86 23.18
CA VAL A 820 -14.47 -15.13 23.07
C VAL A 820 -15.63 -15.18 24.07
N GLN A 821 -15.38 -14.81 25.33
CA GLN A 821 -16.44 -14.73 26.34
C GLN A 821 -17.53 -13.74 25.95
N LEU A 822 -17.15 -12.57 25.41
CA LEU A 822 -18.08 -11.58 24.90
C LEU A 822 -18.95 -12.18 23.79
N LEU A 823 -18.39 -12.89 22.82
CA LEU A 823 -19.19 -13.53 21.75
C LEU A 823 -20.17 -14.57 22.29
N GLU A 824 -19.81 -15.28 23.35
CA GLU A 824 -20.52 -16.48 23.83
C GLU A 824 -21.56 -16.23 24.91
N GLU A 825 -21.35 -15.25 25.80
CA GLU A 825 -22.21 -14.94 26.94
C GLU A 825 -23.71 -14.71 26.61
N PRO A 826 -24.13 -14.17 25.44
CA PRO A 826 -25.56 -13.98 25.16
C PRO A 826 -26.29 -15.29 24.86
N TYR A 827 -25.56 -16.39 24.65
CA TYR A 827 -26.14 -17.63 24.15
C TYR A 827 -27.01 -18.33 25.21
N GLN A 828 -28.15 -18.80 24.74
CA GLN A 828 -29.24 -19.51 25.40
C GLN A 828 -29.57 -20.72 24.54
N ALA A 829 -29.87 -21.81 25.25
CA ALA A 829 -30.24 -23.09 24.67
C ALA A 829 -31.43 -22.98 23.70
N LEU A 830 -31.29 -23.56 22.51
CA LEU A 830 -32.32 -23.69 21.49
C LEU A 830 -32.81 -25.13 21.39
N ALA A 831 -33.89 -25.34 20.62
CA ALA A 831 -34.28 -26.69 20.20
C ALA A 831 -33.26 -27.25 19.20
N VAL A 832 -32.98 -28.55 19.29
CA VAL A 832 -32.09 -29.23 18.35
C VAL A 832 -32.70 -29.22 16.94
N GLN A 833 -31.89 -28.85 15.95
CA GLN A 833 -32.27 -28.68 14.56
C GLN A 833 -31.43 -29.57 13.64
N ALA A 834 -31.95 -29.76 12.43
CA ALA A 834 -31.23 -30.35 11.30
C ALA A 834 -30.73 -31.80 11.47
N ILE A 835 -31.27 -32.54 12.44
CA ILE A 835 -31.15 -34.01 12.56
C ILE A 835 -32.16 -34.68 11.65
#